data_AF-A0A2E9ETV0-F1
#
_entry.id   AF-A0A2E9ETV0-F1
#
_cell.length_a   1.000
_cell.length_b   1.000
_cell.length_c   1.000
_cell.angle_alpha   90.00
_cell.angle_beta   90.00
_cell.angle_gamma   90.00
#
_symmetry.space_group_name_H-M   'P 1'
#
loop_
_entity.id
_entity.type
_entity.pdbx_description
1 polymer ?
#
loop_
_entity_poly.entity_id
_entity_poly.type
_entity_poly.pdbx_seq_one_letter_code
_entity_poly.pdbx_strand_id
1 'polypeptide(L)'
;MKRIIKNNYLFFLMNLLFAGSSVAQNKWIQSYNSGYIDKKGKFAGGSEIMHLVSHKGKIYAANGYWMDARWVIPPIGQRQSAQVLRLDSSESEWQVDLDTGLSNDHGLEYMKGNVLKSVTFTKDENGNKLEEPVNILVMASGANFERGGAVSSWVRDDDLGNWHHTLVRHGSTNGGVRWVPRDMEVHVDKVTGKEKIFMSLGNPGIVSGTYDKKIPGKIRWDNHVEYPFLDVGSFRTRPLGMAIANGSLFFSEGGAIFKRIDGRVPKYIKVLDFHEDSDTDVGGIRGLTTIENPEGHGQSLLFLWAPGDRSECQVKRLDPVGNGKYKVHDEIKLIDLMSDHLGAEITYTLGAHNMMYSFMDVDKGKKVHLIGFQGNIKTKKHLRWKGSSLYAGALYAVRQEDQTYKVLEVNNAFRPGKRPLVAPRAFCYSPFGDDQIYFGGHDSSRKVSDNMAWIFHASSEVALGNKKGKESSITKINTTTNTKLHNGPIYELRIYSANEGRFGDLIERFRNHTHSLFKKHGLEAIGYWIPTEGPALKRRRFIYILKHQSRHDAYVNWVNFSNDKEWERVLDQPKFQGLLSLKPVSLFMKEPKFSSLVRNGIEKTGGVYELRTYVSQKNKIKLLEDRFSKSTASLFNKHGMKNIYYWNAFDEPQSKNTLIYLLHHSNREQANSNWKSFNEDPSWEKVLLNSRANGPLISKPPERIYLKPMDFSPLN
;
A
#
# COMPACT_ATOMS: atom_id res chain seq x y z
N MET A 1 -24.85 -83.91 9.88
CA MET A 1 -25.60 -83.18 10.91
C MET A 1 -24.75 -81.96 11.33
N LYS A 2 -25.22 -80.73 11.03
CA LYS A 2 -24.80 -79.37 11.53
C LYS A 2 -23.30 -79.16 11.88
N ARG A 3 -22.55 -78.15 11.40
CA ARG A 3 -22.83 -76.70 11.46
C ARG A 3 -21.70 -75.91 10.72
N ILE A 4 -22.13 -75.05 9.78
CA ILE A 4 -21.66 -73.70 9.39
C ILE A 4 -20.27 -73.21 9.90
N ILE A 5 -19.35 -72.86 8.98
CA ILE A 5 -18.67 -71.54 8.89
C ILE A 5 -18.43 -71.23 7.40
N LYS A 6 -19.00 -70.12 6.92
CA LYS A 6 -18.83 -69.58 5.56
C LYS A 6 -17.49 -68.84 5.45
N ASN A 7 -16.65 -69.24 4.49
CA ASN A 7 -15.57 -68.43 3.91
C ASN A 7 -15.83 -68.32 2.41
N ASN A 8 -16.17 -67.14 1.92
CA ASN A 8 -16.24 -66.85 0.48
C ASN A 8 -15.01 -66.04 0.08
N TYR A 9 -14.00 -66.72 -0.47
CA TYR A 9 -12.99 -66.14 -1.34
C TYR A 9 -13.40 -66.44 -2.78
N LEU A 10 -14.00 -65.48 -3.47
CA LEU A 10 -13.96 -65.40 -4.93
C LEU A 10 -14.54 -64.05 -5.35
N PHE A 11 -13.69 -63.14 -5.84
CA PHE A 11 -13.91 -62.35 -7.06
C PHE A 11 -12.70 -61.43 -7.24
N PHE A 12 -11.78 -61.90 -8.09
CA PHE A 12 -10.70 -61.12 -8.67
C PHE A 12 -11.14 -60.71 -10.09
N LEU A 13 -10.67 -59.54 -10.53
CA LEU A 13 -10.75 -58.92 -11.86
C LEU A 13 -11.85 -57.89 -12.18
N MET A 14 -11.33 -56.78 -12.72
CA MET A 14 -11.95 -55.65 -13.42
C MET A 14 -12.69 -54.59 -12.59
N ASN A 15 -11.91 -53.65 -12.07
CA ASN A 15 -12.27 -52.23 -12.13
C ASN A 15 -11.08 -51.45 -12.67
N LEU A 16 -11.09 -51.23 -13.99
CA LEU A 16 -10.27 -50.22 -14.64
C LEU A 16 -10.71 -48.84 -14.10
N LEU A 17 -9.70 -48.07 -13.70
CA LEU A 17 -9.77 -46.67 -13.30
C LEU A 17 -10.53 -45.84 -14.34
N PHE A 18 -11.76 -45.43 -14.02
CA PHE A 18 -12.25 -44.12 -14.46
C PHE A 18 -11.83 -43.10 -13.41
N ALA A 19 -10.58 -42.65 -13.51
CA ALA A 19 -10.23 -41.34 -12.98
C ALA A 19 -11.00 -40.33 -13.84
N GLY A 20 -12.11 -39.81 -13.29
CA GLY A 20 -12.87 -38.75 -13.93
C GLY A 20 -11.96 -37.53 -14.09
N SER A 21 -11.45 -37.33 -15.30
CA SER A 21 -10.94 -36.04 -15.72
C SER A 21 -12.12 -35.07 -15.66
N SER A 22 -12.14 -34.19 -14.66
CA SER A 22 -13.02 -33.03 -14.72
C SER A 22 -12.59 -32.27 -15.99
N VAL A 23 -13.44 -32.28 -17.02
CA VAL A 23 -13.20 -31.49 -18.23
C VAL A 23 -13.09 -30.05 -17.76
N ALA A 24 -11.86 -29.51 -17.72
CA ALA A 24 -11.61 -28.15 -17.32
C ALA A 24 -12.46 -27.25 -18.22
N GLN A 25 -13.47 -26.62 -17.65
CA GLN A 25 -14.35 -25.75 -18.41
C GLN A 25 -13.47 -24.59 -18.90
N ASN A 26 -13.39 -24.36 -20.22
CA ASN A 26 -12.64 -23.24 -20.82
C ASN A 26 -13.25 -21.90 -20.40
N LYS A 27 -13.02 -21.48 -19.14
CA LYS A 27 -13.57 -20.29 -18.52
C LYS A 27 -12.59 -19.72 -17.51
N TRP A 28 -12.71 -18.42 -17.27
CA TRP A 28 -12.07 -17.75 -16.16
C TRP A 28 -12.89 -17.97 -14.87
N ILE A 29 -12.21 -18.19 -13.76
CA ILE A 29 -12.81 -18.29 -12.42
C ILE A 29 -12.17 -17.24 -11.52
N GLN A 30 -12.98 -16.41 -10.86
CA GLN A 30 -12.49 -15.53 -9.80
C GLN A 30 -12.41 -16.30 -8.48
N SER A 31 -11.21 -16.70 -8.06
CA SER A 31 -11.00 -17.43 -6.82
C SER A 31 -10.88 -16.50 -5.59
N TYR A 32 -10.44 -15.26 -5.78
CA TYR A 32 -10.37 -14.27 -4.71
C TYR A 32 -10.98 -12.93 -5.12
N ASN A 33 -11.81 -12.41 -4.24
CA ASN A 33 -12.34 -11.05 -4.29
C ASN A 33 -12.26 -10.48 -2.87
N SER A 34 -11.34 -9.54 -2.65
CA SER A 34 -11.05 -9.03 -1.30
C SER A 34 -12.26 -8.42 -0.61
N GLY A 35 -12.27 -8.49 0.72
CA GLY A 35 -13.16 -7.73 1.56
C GLY A 35 -14.19 -8.53 2.35
N TYR A 36 -13.88 -9.78 2.70
CA TYR A 36 -14.76 -10.65 3.47
C TYR A 36 -14.11 -11.11 4.77
N ILE A 37 -14.91 -11.71 5.65
CA ILE A 37 -14.43 -12.40 6.85
C ILE A 37 -14.26 -13.88 6.51
N ASP A 38 -13.04 -14.39 6.66
CA ASP A 38 -12.73 -15.79 6.38
C ASP A 38 -13.33 -16.75 7.43
N LYS A 39 -13.15 -18.06 7.24
CA LYS A 39 -13.73 -19.09 8.11
C LYS A 39 -13.19 -19.04 9.54
N LYS A 40 -12.07 -18.36 9.78
CA LYS A 40 -11.45 -18.15 11.10
C LYS A 40 -11.81 -16.79 11.72
N GLY A 41 -12.73 -16.04 11.12
CA GLY A 41 -13.13 -14.73 11.62
C GLY A 41 -12.14 -13.61 11.30
N LYS A 42 -11.13 -13.86 10.46
CA LYS A 42 -10.15 -12.84 10.07
C LYS A 42 -10.62 -12.12 8.82
N PHE A 43 -10.36 -10.82 8.76
CA PHE A 43 -10.70 -10.01 7.60
C PHE A 43 -9.69 -10.23 6.46
N ALA A 44 -10.12 -10.88 5.38
CA ALA A 44 -9.34 -11.09 4.16
C ALA A 44 -9.60 -9.93 3.19
N GLY A 45 -8.65 -9.00 3.09
CA GLY A 45 -8.82 -7.78 2.29
C GLY A 45 -7.63 -7.44 1.40
N GLY A 46 -7.53 -6.16 1.05
CA GLY A 46 -6.38 -5.61 0.34
C GLY A 46 -6.77 -4.87 -0.91
N SER A 47 -5.94 -3.90 -1.28
CA SER A 47 -6.02 -3.18 -2.54
C SER A 47 -5.34 -3.92 -3.68
N GLU A 48 -4.32 -4.74 -3.40
CA GLU A 48 -3.47 -5.35 -4.43
C GLU A 48 -3.04 -6.78 -4.02
N ILE A 49 -2.91 -7.70 -4.98
CA ILE A 49 -2.12 -8.93 -4.80
C ILE A 49 -0.71 -8.68 -5.36
N MET A 50 0.28 -8.78 -4.49
CA MET A 50 1.68 -8.45 -4.79
C MET A 50 2.46 -9.67 -5.27
N HIS A 51 2.22 -10.86 -4.71
CA HIS A 51 2.90 -12.10 -5.04
C HIS A 51 1.95 -13.29 -4.96
N LEU A 52 2.23 -14.32 -5.76
CA LEU A 52 1.58 -15.63 -5.73
C LEU A 52 2.66 -16.71 -5.81
N VAL A 53 2.60 -17.68 -4.90
CA VAL A 53 3.62 -18.73 -4.78
C VAL A 53 2.97 -20.06 -4.42
N SER A 54 3.31 -21.10 -5.16
CA SER A 54 3.04 -22.48 -4.79
C SER A 54 4.07 -22.96 -3.78
N HIS A 55 3.61 -23.54 -2.68
CA HIS A 55 4.46 -24.09 -1.63
C HIS A 55 3.77 -25.28 -0.97
N LYS A 56 4.45 -26.43 -0.98
CA LYS A 56 4.00 -27.69 -0.34
C LYS A 56 2.53 -28.02 -0.60
N GLY A 57 2.14 -28.05 -1.88
CA GLY A 57 0.79 -28.44 -2.31
C GLY A 57 -0.29 -27.36 -2.12
N LYS A 58 0.08 -26.12 -1.77
CA LYS A 58 -0.85 -25.01 -1.54
C LYS A 58 -0.41 -23.77 -2.30
N ILE A 59 -1.32 -22.81 -2.49
CA ILE A 59 -0.99 -21.50 -3.04
C ILE A 59 -1.06 -20.45 -1.93
N TYR A 60 -0.06 -19.58 -1.89
CA TYR A 60 0.00 -18.44 -0.98
C TYR A 60 0.04 -17.13 -1.75
N ALA A 61 -0.65 -16.11 -1.25
CA ALA A 61 -0.71 -14.78 -1.87
C ALA A 61 -0.33 -13.71 -0.86
N ALA A 62 0.62 -12.85 -1.19
CA ALA A 62 0.90 -11.66 -0.39
C ALA A 62 0.09 -10.48 -0.91
N ASN A 63 -0.68 -9.81 -0.05
CA ASN A 63 -1.48 -8.65 -0.45
C ASN A 63 -0.83 -7.30 -0.04
N GLY A 64 -1.49 -6.19 -0.36
CA GLY A 64 -1.16 -4.86 0.15
C GLY A 64 -2.40 -3.99 0.34
N TYR A 65 -2.25 -2.87 1.05
CA TYR A 65 -3.33 -1.93 1.40
C TYR A 65 -3.05 -0.49 0.94
N TRP A 66 -2.27 -0.33 -0.13
CA TRP A 66 -2.00 0.99 -0.69
C TRP A 66 -3.27 1.62 -1.25
N MET A 67 -3.64 2.76 -0.68
CA MET A 67 -4.90 3.46 -0.97
C MET A 67 -6.17 2.68 -0.58
N ASP A 68 -6.07 1.77 0.40
CA ASP A 68 -7.23 1.18 1.07
C ASP A 68 -7.55 2.00 2.34
N ALA A 69 -8.83 2.27 2.57
CA ALA A 69 -9.32 3.01 3.72
C ALA A 69 -8.89 2.40 5.07
N ARG A 70 -8.71 1.07 5.16
CA ARG A 70 -8.20 0.41 6.38
C ARG A 70 -6.75 0.73 6.70
N TRP A 71 -6.00 1.24 5.72
CA TRP A 71 -4.65 1.75 5.91
C TRP A 71 -4.63 3.27 6.10
N VAL A 72 -5.36 4.00 5.25
CA VAL A 72 -5.30 5.47 5.21
C VAL A 72 -6.10 6.10 6.36
N ILE A 73 -7.25 5.51 6.71
CA ILE A 73 -8.21 6.07 7.67
C ILE A 73 -8.71 5.00 8.68
N PRO A 74 -7.79 4.33 9.42
CA PRO A 74 -8.16 3.23 10.31
C PRO A 74 -9.15 3.68 11.42
N PRO A 75 -10.37 3.12 11.47
CA PRO A 75 -11.46 3.61 12.35
C PRO A 75 -11.18 3.53 13.85
N ILE A 76 -10.30 2.60 14.26
CA ILE A 76 -9.87 2.36 15.64
C ILE A 76 -8.39 2.74 15.85
N GLY A 77 -7.80 3.49 14.92
CA GLY A 77 -6.42 3.96 14.99
C GLY A 77 -5.34 2.94 14.62
N GLN A 78 -5.68 1.66 14.45
CA GLN A 78 -4.75 0.61 14.00
C GLN A 78 -4.93 0.34 12.50
N ARG A 79 -3.86 0.44 11.72
CA ARG A 79 -3.90 0.10 10.29
C ARG A 79 -3.98 -1.40 10.08
N GLN A 80 -4.76 -1.79 9.09
CA GLN A 80 -4.68 -3.16 8.56
C GLN A 80 -3.36 -3.31 7.80
N SER A 81 -2.46 -4.15 8.31
CA SER A 81 -1.20 -4.47 7.64
C SER A 81 -1.38 -5.56 6.59
N ALA A 82 -0.37 -5.70 5.73
CA ALA A 82 -0.29 -6.75 4.74
C ALA A 82 -0.43 -8.15 5.34
N GLN A 83 -0.98 -9.05 4.54
CA GLN A 83 -1.33 -10.40 4.90
C GLN A 83 -0.69 -11.39 3.91
N VAL A 84 -0.51 -12.63 4.38
CA VAL A 84 -0.37 -13.79 3.49
C VAL A 84 -1.68 -14.57 3.54
N LEU A 85 -2.32 -14.70 2.39
CA LEU A 85 -3.51 -15.50 2.17
C LEU A 85 -3.09 -16.90 1.71
N ARG A 86 -3.85 -17.93 2.09
CA ARG A 86 -3.58 -19.33 1.72
C ARG A 86 -4.81 -19.94 1.06
N LEU A 87 -4.57 -20.70 -0.01
CA LEU A 87 -5.53 -21.56 -0.69
C LEU A 87 -5.08 -23.02 -0.55
N ASP A 88 -5.93 -23.86 0.04
CA ASP A 88 -5.61 -25.27 0.35
C ASP A 88 -5.94 -26.22 -0.81
N SER A 89 -6.91 -25.87 -1.67
CA SER A 89 -7.29 -26.56 -2.91
C SER A 89 -8.00 -25.62 -3.88
N SER A 90 -8.16 -26.01 -5.14
CA SER A 90 -8.86 -25.23 -6.18
C SER A 90 -10.32 -24.89 -5.84
N GLU A 91 -10.98 -25.72 -5.03
CA GLU A 91 -12.37 -25.54 -4.59
C GLU A 91 -12.50 -24.87 -3.21
N SER A 92 -11.38 -24.57 -2.55
CA SER A 92 -11.36 -23.95 -1.23
C SER A 92 -11.51 -22.43 -1.29
N GLU A 93 -11.91 -21.82 -0.17
CA GLU A 93 -11.91 -20.37 -0.01
C GLU A 93 -10.59 -19.91 0.60
N TRP A 94 -10.03 -18.81 0.10
CA TRP A 94 -8.80 -18.24 0.65
C TRP A 94 -8.96 -17.86 2.13
N GLN A 95 -7.94 -18.19 2.93
CA GLN A 95 -7.89 -17.90 4.37
C GLN A 95 -6.70 -17.00 4.71
N VAL A 96 -6.83 -16.13 5.71
CA VAL A 96 -5.70 -15.32 6.22
C VAL A 96 -4.79 -16.20 7.08
N ASP A 97 -3.62 -16.51 6.54
CA ASP A 97 -2.61 -17.36 7.17
C ASP A 97 -1.61 -16.53 8.00
N LEU A 98 -1.24 -15.34 7.52
CA LEU A 98 -0.41 -14.35 8.23
C LEU A 98 -1.07 -12.97 8.23
N ASP A 99 -1.03 -12.27 9.36
CA ASP A 99 -1.22 -10.82 9.46
C ASP A 99 0.06 -10.18 9.99
N THR A 100 0.78 -9.44 9.16
CA THR A 100 2.11 -8.91 9.51
C THR A 100 2.07 -7.86 10.62
N GLY A 101 0.94 -7.17 10.79
CA GLY A 101 0.76 -6.15 11.83
C GLY A 101 0.52 -6.74 13.22
N LEU A 102 -0.07 -7.93 13.28
CA LEU A 102 -0.33 -8.67 14.53
C LEU A 102 0.76 -9.67 14.89
N SER A 103 1.58 -10.09 13.93
CA SER A 103 2.61 -11.13 14.09
C SER A 103 4.03 -10.56 14.21
N ASN A 104 4.17 -9.32 14.68
CA ASN A 104 5.47 -8.73 14.95
C ASN A 104 5.53 -8.21 16.39
N ASP A 105 6.66 -8.37 17.04
CA ASP A 105 6.83 -8.01 18.45
C ASP A 105 7.16 -6.52 18.67
N HIS A 106 7.01 -5.69 17.63
CA HIS A 106 7.46 -4.28 17.61
C HIS A 106 6.32 -3.28 17.38
N GLY A 107 5.08 -3.73 17.21
CA GLY A 107 3.94 -2.85 16.89
C GLY A 107 4.07 -2.13 15.55
N LEU A 108 4.86 -2.68 14.62
CA LEU A 108 5.08 -2.11 13.29
C LEU A 108 3.90 -2.41 12.36
N GLU A 109 3.61 -1.46 11.47
CA GLU A 109 2.56 -1.56 10.46
C GLU A 109 3.18 -1.66 9.06
N TYR A 110 2.73 -2.63 8.27
CA TYR A 110 3.33 -2.97 6.97
C TYR A 110 2.33 -2.78 5.84
N MET A 111 2.61 -1.84 4.92
CA MET A 111 1.64 -1.48 3.86
C MET A 111 1.47 -2.57 2.81
N LYS A 112 2.56 -3.26 2.46
CA LYS A 112 2.59 -4.20 1.33
C LYS A 112 3.36 -5.45 1.71
N GLY A 113 2.87 -6.60 1.27
CA GLY A 113 3.65 -7.81 1.22
C GLY A 113 4.66 -7.74 0.09
N ASN A 114 5.86 -7.27 0.40
CA ASN A 114 6.79 -6.80 -0.60
C ASN A 114 7.51 -7.94 -1.33
N VAL A 115 7.74 -9.06 -0.65
CA VAL A 115 8.34 -10.29 -1.20
C VAL A 115 7.65 -11.48 -0.57
N LEU A 116 7.28 -12.48 -1.37
CA LEU A 116 6.90 -13.82 -0.91
C LEU A 116 7.57 -14.82 -1.85
N LYS A 117 8.39 -15.73 -1.31
CA LYS A 117 9.06 -16.77 -2.10
C LYS A 117 9.15 -18.08 -1.35
N SER A 118 8.99 -19.17 -2.07
CA SER A 118 9.39 -20.49 -1.62
C SER A 118 10.83 -20.70 -2.04
N VAL A 119 11.73 -20.88 -1.07
CA VAL A 119 13.16 -21.04 -1.30
C VAL A 119 13.63 -22.39 -0.79
N THR A 120 14.63 -22.96 -1.44
CA THR A 120 15.22 -24.25 -1.07
C THR A 120 16.67 -24.07 -0.68
N PHE A 121 17.02 -24.61 0.48
CA PHE A 121 18.40 -24.73 0.93
C PHE A 121 18.87 -26.18 0.79
N THR A 122 20.10 -26.34 0.34
CA THR A 122 20.80 -27.62 0.24
C THR A 122 21.96 -27.72 1.23
N LYS A 123 22.30 -26.62 1.92
CA LYS A 123 23.41 -26.53 2.86
C LYS A 123 23.02 -25.85 4.18
N ASP A 124 23.75 -26.20 5.25
CA ASP A 124 23.62 -25.59 6.57
C ASP A 124 24.43 -24.28 6.72
N GLU A 125 24.43 -23.69 7.93
CA GLU A 125 25.11 -22.43 8.22
C GLU A 125 26.63 -22.46 8.02
N ASN A 126 27.20 -23.68 8.05
CA ASN A 126 28.63 -23.92 7.90
C ASN A 126 29.00 -24.28 6.45
N GLY A 127 28.01 -24.46 5.57
CA GLY A 127 28.18 -24.86 4.17
C GLY A 127 28.19 -26.38 3.95
N ASN A 128 27.92 -27.17 4.99
CA ASN A 128 27.79 -28.62 4.88
C ASN A 128 26.49 -28.96 4.17
N LYS A 129 26.52 -30.01 3.34
CA LYS A 129 25.32 -30.49 2.65
C LYS A 129 24.30 -31.01 3.67
N LEU A 130 23.04 -30.62 3.52
CA LEU A 130 21.92 -31.17 4.28
C LEU A 130 21.63 -32.60 3.80
N GLU A 131 21.10 -33.44 4.69
CA GLU A 131 20.67 -34.80 4.33
C GLU A 131 19.66 -34.75 3.18
N GLU A 132 18.67 -33.86 3.30
CA GLU A 132 17.69 -33.56 2.27
C GLU A 132 17.57 -32.04 2.08
N PRO A 133 17.31 -31.57 0.84
CA PRO A 133 17.01 -30.16 0.61
C PRO A 133 15.80 -29.69 1.44
N VAL A 134 15.93 -28.53 2.08
CA VAL A 134 14.89 -27.95 2.91
C VAL A 134 14.20 -26.81 2.17
N ASN A 135 12.92 -26.99 1.86
CA ASN A 135 12.08 -25.98 1.22
C ASN A 135 11.24 -25.23 2.27
N ILE A 136 11.37 -23.90 2.31
CA ILE A 136 10.65 -23.00 3.24
C ILE A 136 9.97 -21.86 2.50
N LEU A 137 8.91 -21.32 3.10
CA LEU A 137 8.22 -20.13 2.60
C LEU A 137 8.64 -18.89 3.41
N VAL A 138 9.10 -17.87 2.69
CA VAL A 138 9.64 -16.63 3.27
C VAL A 138 8.84 -15.44 2.75
N MET A 139 8.41 -14.60 3.67
CA MET A 139 7.69 -13.35 3.43
C MET A 139 8.54 -12.19 3.95
N ALA A 140 8.64 -11.09 3.21
CA ALA A 140 9.33 -9.89 3.69
C ALA A 140 8.55 -8.62 3.39
N SER A 141 8.67 -7.63 4.29
CA SER A 141 7.98 -6.35 4.17
C SER A 141 8.74 -5.20 4.82
N GLY A 142 8.56 -4.02 4.25
CA GLY A 142 9.09 -2.76 4.75
C GLY A 142 8.07 -1.99 5.59
N ALA A 143 8.53 -1.36 6.67
CA ALA A 143 7.74 -0.50 7.55
C ALA A 143 8.47 0.81 7.89
N ASN A 144 7.70 1.81 8.31
CA ASN A 144 8.26 2.95 9.02
C ASN A 144 8.63 2.53 10.44
N PHE A 145 9.70 3.09 10.97
CA PHE A 145 10.22 2.85 12.32
C PHE A 145 10.38 4.21 13.03
N GLU A 146 10.34 4.27 14.37
CA GLU A 146 10.24 5.55 15.13
C GLU A 146 11.18 6.67 14.67
N ARG A 147 12.39 6.32 14.22
CA ARG A 147 13.41 7.25 13.68
C ARG A 147 13.96 6.81 12.31
N GLY A 148 13.16 6.12 11.52
CA GLY A 148 13.52 5.74 10.16
C GLY A 148 12.63 4.67 9.56
N GLY A 149 13.23 3.58 9.09
CA GLY A 149 12.52 2.47 8.48
C GLY A 149 13.12 1.12 8.87
N ALA A 150 12.36 0.08 8.60
CA ALA A 150 12.68 -1.30 8.95
C ALA A 150 12.26 -2.25 7.84
N VAL A 151 13.00 -3.35 7.72
CA VAL A 151 12.63 -4.52 6.93
C VAL A 151 12.53 -5.70 7.87
N SER A 152 11.40 -6.39 7.80
CA SER A 152 11.13 -7.61 8.54
C SER A 152 10.93 -8.79 7.59
N SER A 153 11.21 -9.98 8.11
CA SER A 153 10.98 -11.26 7.45
C SER A 153 10.11 -12.14 8.34
N TRP A 154 9.31 -12.99 7.71
CA TRP A 154 8.56 -14.05 8.35
C TRP A 154 8.85 -15.35 7.61
N VAL A 155 9.18 -16.39 8.37
CA VAL A 155 9.36 -17.74 7.82
C VAL A 155 8.25 -18.62 8.33
N ARG A 156 7.60 -19.33 7.40
CA ARG A 156 6.50 -20.22 7.74
C ARG A 156 7.03 -21.49 8.41
N ASP A 157 6.42 -21.85 9.53
CA ASP A 157 6.48 -23.22 10.02
C ASP A 157 5.29 -23.99 9.44
N ASP A 158 5.56 -24.92 8.52
CA ASP A 158 4.51 -25.69 7.85
C ASP A 158 3.89 -26.75 8.76
N ASP A 159 4.63 -27.22 9.77
CA ASP A 159 4.17 -28.27 10.69
C ASP A 159 3.21 -27.68 11.71
N LEU A 160 3.56 -26.52 12.28
CA LEU A 160 2.73 -25.80 13.25
C LEU A 160 1.69 -24.90 12.60
N GLY A 161 1.87 -24.58 11.31
CA GLY A 161 0.99 -23.66 10.59
C GLY A 161 1.09 -22.20 11.06
N ASN A 162 2.14 -21.83 11.80
CA ASN A 162 2.41 -20.46 12.23
C ASN A 162 3.57 -19.82 11.42
N TRP A 163 3.94 -18.60 11.78
CA TRP A 163 5.00 -17.83 11.13
C TRP A 163 5.93 -17.24 12.17
N HIS A 164 7.23 -17.34 11.94
CA HIS A 164 8.27 -16.80 12.80
C HIS A 164 8.76 -15.46 12.26
N HIS A 165 8.52 -14.38 13.02
CA HIS A 165 8.98 -13.04 12.68
C HIS A 165 10.47 -12.86 13.01
N THR A 166 11.14 -12.06 12.19
CA THR A 166 12.49 -11.56 12.46
C THR A 166 12.59 -10.13 11.93
N LEU A 167 12.98 -9.20 12.79
CA LEU A 167 13.39 -7.86 12.38
C LEU A 167 14.78 -7.97 11.73
N VAL A 168 14.82 -7.95 10.40
CA VAL A 168 16.07 -8.18 9.63
C VAL A 168 17.02 -7.02 9.78
N ARG A 169 16.51 -5.79 9.57
CA ARG A 169 17.29 -4.57 9.73
C ARG A 169 16.40 -3.36 9.88
N HIS A 170 16.87 -2.36 10.63
CA HIS A 170 16.27 -1.03 10.69
C HIS A 170 17.36 0.04 10.68
N GLY A 171 16.98 1.28 10.40
CA GLY A 171 17.91 2.40 10.37
C GLY A 171 17.26 3.69 9.89
N SER A 172 18.07 4.73 9.69
CA SER A 172 17.59 6.06 9.33
C SER A 172 16.93 6.10 7.94
N THR A 173 16.00 7.04 7.76
CA THR A 173 15.43 7.43 6.46
C THR A 173 15.98 8.78 5.97
N ASN A 174 17.02 9.32 6.63
CA ASN A 174 17.68 10.54 6.21
C ASN A 174 18.16 10.42 4.76
N GLY A 175 18.11 11.54 4.01
CA GLY A 175 18.48 11.54 2.60
C GLY A 175 17.48 10.84 1.67
N GLY A 176 16.28 10.50 2.15
CA GLY A 176 15.24 9.86 1.33
C GLY A 176 15.38 8.34 1.21
N VAL A 177 16.20 7.72 2.07
CA VAL A 177 16.39 6.26 2.14
C VAL A 177 15.05 5.55 2.39
N ARG A 178 14.67 4.63 1.51
CA ARG A 178 13.45 3.81 1.61
C ARG A 178 13.79 2.37 1.98
N TRP A 179 13.12 1.88 3.00
CA TRP A 179 13.25 0.52 3.54
C TRP A 179 12.15 -0.37 2.96
N VAL A 180 12.32 -0.79 1.71
CA VAL A 180 11.31 -1.55 0.96
C VAL A 180 12.00 -2.70 0.24
N PRO A 181 11.84 -3.94 0.72
CA PRO A 181 12.44 -5.07 0.04
C PRO A 181 11.70 -5.32 -1.28
N ARG A 182 12.37 -5.95 -2.24
CA ARG A 182 11.79 -6.15 -3.58
C ARG A 182 11.97 -7.53 -4.15
N ASP A 183 13.03 -8.22 -3.74
CA ASP A 183 13.31 -9.56 -4.19
C ASP A 183 14.26 -10.28 -3.23
N MET A 184 14.30 -11.61 -3.35
CA MET A 184 15.24 -12.48 -2.66
C MET A 184 15.66 -13.68 -3.52
N GLU A 185 16.90 -14.14 -3.40
CA GLU A 185 17.42 -15.30 -4.12
C GLU A 185 18.40 -16.12 -3.27
N VAL A 186 18.42 -17.44 -3.46
CA VAL A 186 19.41 -18.32 -2.83
C VAL A 186 20.57 -18.55 -3.79
N HIS A 187 21.80 -18.37 -3.32
CA HIS A 187 23.02 -18.55 -4.12
C HIS A 187 24.10 -19.26 -3.30
N VAL A 188 24.81 -20.18 -3.95
CA VAL A 188 26.00 -20.84 -3.40
C VAL A 188 27.23 -20.09 -3.88
N ASP A 189 27.95 -19.49 -2.93
CA ASP A 189 29.23 -18.87 -3.21
C ASP A 189 30.25 -19.94 -3.62
N LYS A 190 30.72 -19.88 -4.88
CA LYS A 190 31.56 -20.93 -5.48
C LYS A 190 32.98 -20.99 -4.90
N VAL A 191 33.41 -19.95 -4.17
CA VAL A 191 34.76 -19.88 -3.57
C VAL A 191 34.74 -20.41 -2.14
N THR A 192 33.71 -20.06 -1.37
CA THR A 192 33.58 -20.44 0.04
C THR A 192 32.74 -21.71 0.25
N GLY A 193 31.96 -22.12 -0.75
CA GLY A 193 31.03 -23.24 -0.67
C GLY A 193 29.78 -22.99 0.18
N LYS A 194 29.62 -21.77 0.73
CA LYS A 194 28.48 -21.38 1.57
C LYS A 194 27.27 -21.02 0.73
N GLU A 195 26.12 -21.58 1.09
CA GLU A 195 24.83 -21.21 0.53
C GLU A 195 24.18 -20.12 1.38
N LYS A 196 23.72 -19.06 0.73
CA LYS A 196 23.07 -17.93 1.39
C LYS A 196 21.82 -17.53 0.65
N ILE A 197 20.82 -17.05 1.41
CA ILE A 197 19.74 -16.24 0.86
C ILE A 197 20.19 -14.78 0.84
N PHE A 198 19.91 -14.09 -0.25
CA PHE A 198 20.16 -12.66 -0.44
C PHE A 198 18.83 -11.95 -0.58
N MET A 199 18.68 -10.78 0.05
CA MET A 199 17.45 -9.99 -0.01
C MET A 199 17.79 -8.51 -0.16
N SER A 200 17.08 -7.84 -1.06
CA SER A 200 17.14 -6.38 -1.16
C SER A 200 16.41 -5.74 0.02
N LEU A 201 16.98 -4.70 0.62
CA LEU A 201 16.37 -3.92 1.71
C LEU A 201 15.75 -2.59 1.24
N GLY A 202 15.81 -2.31 -0.06
CA GLY A 202 15.54 -0.99 -0.64
C GLY A 202 16.84 -0.21 -0.85
N ASN A 203 16.82 1.09 -0.58
CA ASN A 203 18.05 1.91 -0.63
C ASN A 203 19.19 1.42 0.29
N PRO A 204 18.93 0.86 1.49
CA PRO A 204 20.01 0.46 2.40
C PRO A 204 21.00 -0.57 1.84
N GLY A 205 20.59 -1.43 0.90
CA GLY A 205 21.49 -2.42 0.33
C GLY A 205 20.89 -3.81 0.12
N ILE A 206 21.78 -4.76 -0.13
CA ILE A 206 21.53 -6.20 -0.17
C ILE A 206 22.03 -6.81 1.15
N VAL A 207 21.16 -7.52 1.87
CA VAL A 207 21.53 -8.32 3.03
C VAL A 207 21.60 -9.79 2.64
N SER A 208 22.37 -10.58 3.38
CA SER A 208 22.41 -12.03 3.24
C SER A 208 22.10 -12.76 4.54
N GLY A 209 21.75 -14.03 4.45
CA GLY A 209 21.58 -14.91 5.60
C GLY A 209 21.81 -16.37 5.24
N THR A 210 22.06 -17.21 6.23
CA THR A 210 22.26 -18.65 6.06
C THR A 210 21.12 -19.45 6.66
N TYR A 211 20.83 -20.62 6.10
CA TYR A 211 19.92 -21.57 6.74
C TYR A 211 20.51 -22.10 8.04
N ASP A 212 19.73 -22.05 9.12
CA ASP A 212 20.13 -22.56 10.44
C ASP A 212 18.93 -23.20 11.11
N LYS A 213 18.91 -24.54 11.17
CA LYS A 213 17.81 -25.32 11.75
C LYS A 213 17.57 -25.09 13.24
N LYS A 214 18.53 -24.49 13.96
CA LYS A 214 18.48 -24.31 15.42
C LYS A 214 17.65 -23.10 15.85
N ILE A 215 17.34 -22.19 14.93
CA ILE A 215 16.55 -21.00 15.22
C ILE A 215 15.14 -21.12 14.62
N PRO A 216 14.10 -20.57 15.28
CA PRO A 216 12.71 -20.72 14.82
C PRO A 216 12.49 -20.23 13.38
N GLY A 217 13.05 -19.07 13.04
CA GLY A 217 12.95 -18.49 11.70
C GLY A 217 13.77 -19.20 10.63
N LYS A 218 14.60 -20.20 10.98
CA LYS A 218 15.46 -20.99 10.09
C LYS A 218 16.43 -20.20 9.19
N ILE A 219 16.46 -18.87 9.26
CA ILE A 219 17.37 -17.99 8.52
C ILE A 219 18.10 -17.09 9.52
N ARG A 220 19.41 -17.24 9.58
CA ARG A 220 20.29 -16.37 10.36
C ARG A 220 20.76 -15.23 9.45
N TRP A 221 20.16 -14.07 9.59
CA TRP A 221 20.53 -12.88 8.83
C TRP A 221 21.86 -12.30 9.31
N ASP A 222 22.68 -11.86 8.36
CA ASP A 222 23.96 -11.21 8.64
C ASP A 222 23.73 -9.80 9.23
N ASN A 223 24.52 -9.44 10.24
CA ASN A 223 24.41 -8.14 10.93
C ASN A 223 24.80 -6.94 10.04
N HIS A 224 25.49 -7.18 8.94
CA HIS A 224 25.90 -6.16 7.98
C HIS A 224 25.24 -6.43 6.63
N VAL A 225 24.91 -5.36 5.90
CA VAL A 225 24.58 -5.51 4.49
C VAL A 225 25.85 -5.90 3.73
N GLU A 226 25.71 -6.75 2.73
CA GLU A 226 26.85 -7.20 1.93
C GLU A 226 27.28 -6.10 0.95
N TYR A 227 26.33 -5.32 0.42
CA TYR A 227 26.59 -4.22 -0.51
C TYR A 227 25.43 -3.19 -0.46
N PRO A 228 25.67 -1.87 -0.59
CA PRO A 228 26.93 -1.19 -0.88
C PRO A 228 27.55 -0.45 0.31
N PHE A 229 27.04 -0.68 1.53
CA PHE A 229 27.31 0.19 2.69
C PHE A 229 28.79 0.37 3.01
N LEU A 230 29.62 -0.67 2.82
CA LEU A 230 31.06 -0.59 3.07
C LEU A 230 31.81 0.29 2.05
N ASP A 231 31.20 0.59 0.90
CA ASP A 231 31.83 1.34 -0.20
C ASP A 231 31.25 2.75 -0.37
N VAL A 232 29.92 2.88 -0.41
CA VAL A 232 29.21 4.14 -0.76
C VAL A 232 28.02 4.46 0.15
N GLY A 233 27.77 3.66 1.18
CA GLY A 233 26.71 3.89 2.17
C GLY A 233 25.34 3.33 1.77
N SER A 234 24.68 3.89 0.74
CA SER A 234 23.36 3.42 0.29
C SER A 234 23.16 3.60 -1.20
N PHE A 235 22.26 2.82 -1.80
CA PHE A 235 21.88 3.01 -3.19
C PHE A 235 21.09 4.30 -3.42
N ARG A 236 21.30 4.93 -4.58
CA ARG A 236 20.52 6.10 -5.03
C ARG A 236 19.07 5.70 -5.32
N THR A 237 18.88 4.59 -6.03
CA THR A 237 17.57 3.99 -6.27
C THR A 237 17.49 2.62 -5.61
N ARG A 238 16.29 2.15 -5.32
CA ARG A 238 16.12 0.83 -4.69
C ARG A 238 16.29 -0.29 -5.73
N PRO A 239 16.94 -1.42 -5.40
CA PRO A 239 16.93 -2.59 -6.25
C PRO A 239 15.52 -3.10 -6.55
N LEU A 240 15.28 -3.60 -7.76
CA LEU A 240 13.92 -3.97 -8.22
C LEU A 240 13.74 -5.41 -8.65
N GLY A 241 14.83 -6.17 -8.82
CA GLY A 241 14.80 -7.59 -9.15
C GLY A 241 16.17 -8.24 -8.96
N MET A 242 16.16 -9.54 -8.68
CA MET A 242 17.33 -10.38 -8.46
C MET A 242 17.17 -11.69 -9.24
N ALA A 243 18.26 -12.25 -9.73
CA ALA A 243 18.23 -13.50 -10.48
C ALA A 243 19.55 -14.27 -10.37
N ILE A 244 19.50 -15.60 -10.50
CA ILE A 244 20.68 -16.45 -10.66
C ILE A 244 20.82 -16.83 -12.12
N ALA A 245 21.96 -16.51 -12.74
CA ALA A 245 22.26 -16.92 -14.11
C ALA A 245 23.73 -17.35 -14.22
N ASN A 246 24.01 -18.44 -14.95
CA ASN A 246 25.37 -18.97 -15.14
C ASN A 246 26.12 -19.16 -13.81
N GLY A 247 25.39 -19.59 -12.77
CA GLY A 247 25.92 -19.79 -11.42
C GLY A 247 26.42 -18.51 -10.73
N SER A 248 25.89 -17.33 -11.07
CA SER A 248 26.19 -16.07 -10.40
C SER A 248 24.90 -15.35 -10.02
N LEU A 249 24.94 -14.66 -8.87
CA LEU A 249 23.86 -13.76 -8.44
C LEU A 249 23.94 -12.42 -9.18
N PHE A 250 22.80 -11.96 -9.67
CA PHE A 250 22.61 -10.64 -10.24
C PHE A 250 21.51 -9.88 -9.51
N PHE A 251 21.63 -8.56 -9.48
CA PHE A 251 20.52 -7.68 -9.10
C PHE A 251 20.52 -6.42 -9.95
N SER A 252 19.35 -5.78 -10.04
CA SER A 252 19.16 -4.50 -10.73
C SER A 252 19.10 -3.35 -9.73
N GLU A 253 19.67 -2.20 -10.07
CA GLU A 253 19.48 -0.93 -9.36
C GLU A 253 19.49 0.20 -10.40
N GLY A 254 18.40 0.99 -10.46
CA GLY A 254 18.23 2.02 -11.46
C GLY A 254 18.40 1.48 -12.89
N GLY A 255 19.26 2.12 -13.68
CA GLY A 255 19.65 1.69 -15.02
C GLY A 255 20.72 0.61 -15.09
N ALA A 256 21.12 0.02 -13.96
CA ALA A 256 22.26 -0.88 -13.89
C ALA A 256 21.89 -2.30 -13.47
N ILE A 257 22.68 -3.26 -13.96
CA ILE A 257 22.70 -4.64 -13.48
C ILE A 257 24.07 -4.91 -12.87
N PHE A 258 24.06 -5.41 -11.63
CA PHE A 258 25.24 -5.81 -10.88
C PHE A 258 25.35 -7.32 -10.87
N LYS A 259 26.57 -7.83 -10.99
CA LYS A 259 26.94 -9.22 -10.82
C LYS A 259 27.78 -9.37 -9.55
N ARG A 260 27.40 -10.34 -8.71
CA ARG A 260 28.23 -10.75 -7.57
C ARG A 260 29.42 -11.57 -8.05
N ILE A 261 30.61 -11.22 -7.55
CA ILE A 261 31.84 -11.98 -7.66
C ILE A 261 32.07 -12.67 -6.31
N ASP A 262 31.99 -13.99 -6.35
CA ASP A 262 32.10 -14.85 -5.17
C ASP A 262 33.48 -14.75 -4.52
N GLY A 263 33.52 -14.95 -3.19
CA GLY A 263 34.74 -14.80 -2.41
C GLY A 263 34.47 -14.63 -0.92
N ARG A 264 35.52 -14.79 -0.11
CA ARG A 264 35.47 -14.49 1.33
C ARG A 264 35.09 -13.03 1.61
N VAL A 265 35.54 -12.14 0.72
CA VAL A 265 35.13 -10.73 0.64
C VAL A 265 34.53 -10.55 -0.75
N PRO A 266 33.22 -10.74 -0.92
CA PRO A 266 32.59 -10.68 -2.23
C PRO A 266 32.66 -9.25 -2.79
N LYS A 267 32.66 -9.15 -4.12
CA LYS A 267 32.61 -7.87 -4.83
C LYS A 267 31.41 -7.83 -5.75
N TYR A 268 30.95 -6.63 -6.07
CA TYR A 268 29.89 -6.43 -7.05
C TYR A 268 30.44 -5.60 -8.21
N ILE A 269 30.33 -6.16 -9.42
CA ILE A 269 30.71 -5.46 -10.64
C ILE A 269 29.46 -5.09 -11.42
N LYS A 270 29.47 -3.88 -11.98
CA LYS A 270 28.42 -3.44 -12.88
C LYS A 270 28.66 -4.07 -14.25
N VAL A 271 27.69 -4.85 -14.74
CA VAL A 271 27.77 -5.54 -16.04
C VAL A 271 26.93 -4.87 -17.13
N LEU A 272 26.00 -4.00 -16.71
CA LEU A 272 25.20 -3.13 -17.57
C LEU A 272 24.97 -1.80 -16.85
N ASP A 273 25.00 -0.70 -17.59
CA ASP A 273 24.55 0.62 -17.17
C ASP A 273 23.98 1.37 -18.38
N PHE A 274 22.73 1.81 -18.30
CA PHE A 274 22.19 2.72 -19.31
C PHE A 274 22.64 4.17 -19.12
N HIS A 275 23.24 4.53 -17.98
CA HIS A 275 23.65 5.90 -17.63
C HIS A 275 22.51 6.92 -17.71
N GLU A 276 21.27 6.46 -17.54
CA GLU A 276 20.07 7.30 -17.53
C GLU A 276 19.56 7.48 -16.10
N ASP A 277 19.19 8.71 -15.76
CA ASP A 277 18.54 9.00 -14.48
C ASP A 277 17.14 8.37 -14.46
N SER A 278 16.96 7.41 -13.56
CA SER A 278 15.67 6.75 -13.36
C SER A 278 14.91 7.35 -12.18
N ASP A 279 13.58 7.42 -12.32
CA ASP A 279 12.68 7.78 -11.22
C ASP A 279 12.88 6.82 -10.02
N THR A 280 13.05 7.35 -8.80
CA THR A 280 13.35 6.56 -7.60
C THR A 280 12.21 5.64 -7.15
N ASP A 281 10.98 5.95 -7.57
CA ASP A 281 9.74 5.35 -7.09
C ASP A 281 9.25 4.30 -8.08
N VAL A 282 9.31 4.62 -9.37
CA VAL A 282 8.81 3.78 -10.47
C VAL A 282 9.85 3.43 -11.53
N GLY A 283 10.98 4.13 -11.62
CA GLY A 283 11.97 3.95 -12.67
C GLY A 283 12.92 2.76 -12.45
N GLY A 284 13.60 2.34 -13.51
CA GLY A 284 14.70 1.37 -13.47
C GLY A 284 14.47 0.06 -14.25
N ILE A 285 15.46 -0.81 -14.18
CA ILE A 285 15.41 -2.20 -14.64
C ILE A 285 14.53 -3.01 -13.67
N ARG A 286 13.55 -3.74 -14.22
CA ARG A 286 12.54 -4.50 -13.47
C ARG A 286 12.41 -5.91 -14.00
N GLY A 287 11.84 -6.78 -13.18
CA GLY A 287 11.45 -8.10 -13.63
C GLY A 287 12.61 -9.00 -14.06
N LEU A 288 13.79 -8.81 -13.47
CA LEU A 288 15.01 -9.52 -13.83
C LEU A 288 14.78 -11.03 -13.71
N THR A 289 14.86 -11.74 -14.84
CA THR A 289 14.48 -13.14 -14.97
C THR A 289 15.53 -13.90 -15.77
N THR A 290 15.91 -15.09 -15.33
CA THR A 290 16.84 -15.95 -16.06
C THR A 290 16.10 -16.72 -17.15
N ILE A 291 16.67 -16.74 -18.36
CA ILE A 291 16.21 -17.54 -19.50
C ILE A 291 17.38 -18.31 -20.11
N GLU A 292 17.12 -19.36 -20.88
CA GLU A 292 18.14 -19.98 -21.73
C GLU A 292 18.62 -18.98 -22.78
N ASN A 293 19.91 -19.00 -23.12
CA ASN A 293 20.47 -18.11 -24.13
C ASN A 293 19.98 -18.49 -25.54
N PRO A 294 19.17 -17.64 -26.21
CA PRO A 294 18.69 -17.92 -27.56
C PRO A 294 19.77 -17.93 -28.64
N GLU A 295 20.88 -17.22 -28.44
CA GLU A 295 21.95 -17.03 -29.44
C GLU A 295 23.26 -17.77 -29.08
N GLY A 296 23.26 -18.62 -28.05
CA GLY A 296 24.47 -19.30 -27.61
C GLY A 296 24.27 -20.25 -26.44
N HIS A 297 25.36 -20.56 -25.75
CA HIS A 297 25.34 -21.43 -24.57
C HIS A 297 25.05 -20.67 -23.29
N GLY A 298 24.56 -21.39 -22.28
CA GLY A 298 24.30 -20.86 -20.95
C GLY A 298 22.99 -20.07 -20.89
N GLN A 299 22.95 -19.12 -19.96
CA GLN A 299 21.74 -18.39 -19.60
C GLN A 299 21.88 -16.89 -19.86
N SER A 300 20.77 -16.24 -20.19
CA SER A 300 20.66 -14.80 -20.37
C SER A 300 19.73 -14.19 -19.32
N LEU A 301 19.80 -12.88 -19.15
CA LEU A 301 18.90 -12.14 -18.26
C LEU A 301 17.87 -11.38 -19.11
N LEU A 302 16.61 -11.71 -18.92
CA LEU A 302 15.47 -10.99 -19.47
C LEU A 302 14.97 -9.96 -18.45
N PHE A 303 14.72 -8.74 -18.88
CA PHE A 303 14.28 -7.67 -17.98
C PHE A 303 13.47 -6.62 -18.72
N LEU A 304 12.80 -5.77 -17.96
CA LEU A 304 12.05 -4.64 -18.46
C LEU A 304 12.79 -3.35 -18.11
N TRP A 305 13.05 -2.51 -19.10
CA TRP A 305 13.59 -1.17 -18.93
C TRP A 305 12.45 -0.14 -18.87
N ALA A 306 12.30 0.52 -17.71
CA ALA A 306 11.31 1.56 -17.49
C ALA A 306 11.93 2.79 -16.82
N PRO A 307 12.51 3.77 -17.56
CA PRO A 307 13.28 4.84 -16.94
C PRO A 307 12.45 5.78 -16.05
N GLY A 308 11.16 5.99 -16.36
CA GLY A 308 10.34 6.93 -15.61
C GLY A 308 8.89 7.04 -16.07
N ASP A 309 8.26 8.17 -15.77
CA ASP A 309 6.82 8.48 -15.90
C ASP A 309 6.27 8.56 -17.34
N ARG A 310 7.14 8.56 -18.36
CA ARG A 310 6.79 8.46 -19.79
C ARG A 310 7.33 7.18 -20.45
N SER A 311 7.66 6.18 -19.64
CA SER A 311 8.23 4.93 -20.12
C SER A 311 7.34 4.22 -21.15
N GLU A 312 7.96 3.84 -22.25
CA GLU A 312 7.43 2.92 -23.27
C GLU A 312 7.52 1.45 -22.83
N CYS A 313 8.23 1.19 -21.72
CA CYS A 313 8.59 -0.12 -21.15
C CYS A 313 9.11 -1.11 -22.19
N GLN A 314 10.43 -1.17 -22.30
CA GLN A 314 11.09 -2.03 -23.28
C GLN A 314 11.46 -3.36 -22.62
N VAL A 315 11.07 -4.47 -23.23
CA VAL A 315 11.62 -5.78 -22.89
C VAL A 315 12.97 -5.91 -23.55
N LYS A 316 14.00 -6.19 -22.73
CA LYS A 316 15.38 -6.33 -23.16
C LYS A 316 15.97 -7.62 -22.63
N ARG A 317 16.96 -8.13 -23.34
CA ARG A 317 17.72 -9.34 -23.00
C ARG A 317 19.21 -9.01 -22.91
N LEU A 318 19.90 -9.53 -21.90
CA LEU A 318 21.33 -9.39 -21.70
C LEU A 318 22.01 -10.77 -21.83
N ASP A 319 22.77 -10.93 -22.90
CA ASP A 319 23.46 -12.17 -23.23
C ASP A 319 24.93 -12.13 -22.78
N PRO A 320 25.48 -13.23 -22.25
CA PRO A 320 26.92 -13.37 -22.11
C PRO A 320 27.59 -13.62 -23.47
N VAL A 321 28.63 -12.86 -23.80
CA VAL A 321 29.40 -13.01 -25.06
C VAL A 321 30.84 -13.48 -24.85
N GLY A 322 31.15 -13.98 -23.64
CA GLY A 322 32.49 -14.43 -23.25
C GLY A 322 33.34 -13.33 -22.61
N ASN A 323 34.44 -13.73 -21.95
CA ASN A 323 35.39 -12.83 -21.26
C ASN A 323 34.74 -11.83 -20.27
N GLY A 324 33.62 -12.22 -19.65
CA GLY A 324 32.88 -11.37 -18.71
C GLY A 324 32.13 -10.20 -19.36
N LYS A 325 32.06 -10.15 -20.69
CA LYS A 325 31.30 -9.14 -21.43
C LYS A 325 29.87 -9.60 -21.69
N TYR A 326 29.00 -8.60 -21.87
CA TYR A 326 27.58 -8.81 -22.14
C TYR A 326 27.12 -7.97 -23.32
N LYS A 327 26.10 -8.46 -24.03
CA LYS A 327 25.43 -7.77 -25.14
C LYS A 327 23.96 -7.58 -24.81
N VAL A 328 23.45 -6.37 -25.03
CA VAL A 328 22.03 -6.03 -24.85
C VAL A 328 21.28 -6.20 -26.17
N HIS A 329 20.11 -6.80 -26.09
CA HIS A 329 19.18 -6.99 -27.19
C HIS A 329 17.84 -6.34 -26.83
N ASP A 330 17.28 -5.59 -27.76
CA ASP A 330 15.92 -5.04 -27.65
C ASP A 330 14.96 -6.03 -28.30
N GLU A 331 13.92 -6.43 -27.56
CA GLU A 331 12.94 -7.41 -28.07
C GLU A 331 11.64 -6.73 -28.48
N ILE A 332 10.97 -6.03 -27.56
CA ILE A 332 9.68 -5.38 -27.86
C ILE A 332 9.42 -4.21 -26.89
N LYS A 333 8.54 -3.28 -27.27
CA LYS A 333 7.99 -2.28 -26.35
C LYS A 333 6.57 -2.65 -25.93
N LEU A 334 6.30 -2.62 -24.63
CA LEU A 334 4.95 -2.90 -24.12
C LEU A 334 3.93 -1.85 -24.58
N ILE A 335 4.38 -0.61 -24.83
CA ILE A 335 3.54 0.46 -25.36
C ILE A 335 2.98 0.12 -26.74
N ASP A 336 3.79 -0.48 -27.62
CA ASP A 336 3.42 -0.86 -28.98
C ASP A 336 2.47 -2.05 -28.94
N LEU A 337 2.81 -3.09 -28.16
CA LEU A 337 1.93 -4.24 -27.92
C LEU A 337 0.55 -3.84 -27.42
N MET A 338 0.48 -2.89 -26.48
CA MET A 338 -0.78 -2.39 -25.95
C MET A 338 -1.55 -1.55 -26.97
N SER A 339 -0.85 -0.72 -27.74
CA SER A 339 -1.43 0.11 -28.80
C SER A 339 -2.11 -0.77 -29.84
N ASP A 340 -1.41 -1.80 -30.31
CA ASP A 340 -1.90 -2.74 -31.32
C ASP A 340 -3.09 -3.54 -30.81
N HIS A 341 -2.99 -4.10 -29.59
CA HIS A 341 -4.06 -4.91 -29.00
C HIS A 341 -5.35 -4.11 -28.75
N LEU A 342 -5.22 -2.86 -28.30
CA LEU A 342 -6.38 -2.02 -27.98
C LEU A 342 -6.84 -1.15 -29.16
N GLY A 343 -6.04 -0.98 -30.21
CA GLY A 343 -6.22 0.03 -31.24
C GLY A 343 -6.40 1.42 -30.63
N ALA A 344 -5.52 1.80 -29.70
CA ALA A 344 -5.61 3.04 -28.93
C ALA A 344 -4.24 3.71 -28.78
N GLU A 345 -4.23 5.04 -28.68
CA GLU A 345 -3.00 5.78 -28.42
C GLU A 345 -2.60 5.59 -26.96
N ILE A 346 -1.41 5.04 -26.71
CA ILE A 346 -0.86 4.79 -25.38
C ILE A 346 0.20 5.83 -25.07
N THR A 347 0.28 6.28 -23.82
CA THR A 347 1.18 7.37 -23.39
C THR A 347 2.19 6.97 -22.33
N TYR A 348 1.99 5.79 -21.73
CA TYR A 348 2.84 5.24 -20.68
C TYR A 348 2.48 3.78 -20.48
N THR A 349 3.48 2.95 -20.20
CA THR A 349 3.28 1.58 -19.71
C THR A 349 4.20 1.30 -18.52
N LEU A 350 3.82 0.32 -17.70
CA LEU A 350 4.66 -0.24 -16.64
C LEU A 350 4.32 -1.71 -16.46
N GLY A 351 5.31 -2.58 -16.38
CA GLY A 351 5.08 -4.01 -16.23
C GLY A 351 6.18 -4.72 -15.47
N ALA A 352 6.11 -6.05 -15.50
CA ALA A 352 7.05 -6.95 -14.85
C ALA A 352 7.30 -6.54 -13.39
N HIS A 353 6.21 -6.30 -12.64
CA HIS A 353 6.27 -5.74 -11.30
C HIS A 353 7.12 -6.57 -10.34
N ASN A 354 7.27 -7.87 -10.57
CA ASN A 354 8.19 -8.72 -9.80
C ASN A 354 9.19 -9.43 -10.73
N MET A 355 8.69 -10.25 -11.66
CA MET A 355 9.48 -11.02 -12.61
C MET A 355 8.66 -11.34 -13.87
N MET A 356 9.30 -11.97 -14.86
CA MET A 356 8.62 -12.58 -16.01
C MET A 356 8.44 -14.06 -15.72
N TYR A 357 7.20 -14.51 -15.57
CA TYR A 357 6.91 -15.80 -14.97
C TYR A 357 6.98 -16.90 -16.04
N SER A 358 7.89 -17.87 -15.83
CA SER A 358 8.09 -18.99 -16.74
C SER A 358 7.00 -20.07 -16.55
N PHE A 359 6.42 -20.53 -17.65
CA PHE A 359 5.48 -21.66 -17.72
C PHE A 359 5.84 -22.57 -18.88
N MET A 360 5.41 -23.84 -18.83
CA MET A 360 5.48 -24.74 -19.97
C MET A 360 4.17 -24.65 -20.77
N ASP A 361 4.26 -24.36 -22.07
CA ASP A 361 3.16 -24.58 -23.00
C ASP A 361 3.18 -26.07 -23.38
N VAL A 362 2.36 -26.87 -22.69
CA VAL A 362 2.36 -28.34 -22.83
C VAL A 362 2.01 -28.76 -24.26
N ASP A 363 1.14 -28.01 -24.95
CA ASP A 363 0.75 -28.30 -26.34
C ASP A 363 1.93 -28.15 -27.31
N LYS A 364 2.82 -27.20 -27.04
CA LYS A 364 3.97 -26.89 -27.91
C LYS A 364 5.29 -27.48 -27.40
N GLY A 365 5.32 -27.99 -26.17
CA GLY A 365 6.55 -28.43 -25.50
C GLY A 365 7.59 -27.32 -25.31
N LYS A 366 7.15 -26.05 -25.23
CA LYS A 366 8.03 -24.87 -25.19
C LYS A 366 7.82 -24.03 -23.94
N LYS A 367 8.88 -23.40 -23.45
CA LYS A 367 8.79 -22.50 -22.31
C LYS A 367 8.30 -21.12 -22.75
N VAL A 368 7.33 -20.57 -22.04
CA VAL A 368 6.78 -19.23 -22.28
C VAL A 368 6.91 -18.37 -21.04
N HIS A 369 6.93 -17.05 -21.21
CA HIS A 369 7.04 -16.10 -20.10
C HIS A 369 5.84 -15.16 -20.08
N LEU A 370 5.15 -15.11 -18.94
CA LEU A 370 4.05 -14.17 -18.71
C LEU A 370 4.56 -12.87 -18.09
N ILE A 371 4.13 -11.75 -18.67
CA ILE A 371 4.52 -10.41 -18.26
C ILE A 371 3.24 -9.61 -18.00
N GLY A 372 2.90 -9.36 -16.75
CA GLY A 372 1.80 -8.46 -16.40
C GLY A 372 2.19 -7.00 -16.58
N PHE A 373 1.28 -6.18 -17.10
CA PHE A 373 1.53 -4.75 -17.29
C PHE A 373 0.26 -3.89 -17.29
N GLN A 374 0.47 -2.60 -17.03
CA GLN A 374 -0.53 -1.53 -17.09
C GLN A 374 -0.12 -0.48 -18.11
N GLY A 375 -1.07 0.38 -18.49
CA GLY A 375 -0.75 1.54 -19.31
C GLY A 375 -1.81 2.63 -19.35
N ASN A 376 -1.38 3.84 -19.66
CA ASN A 376 -2.21 5.02 -19.82
C ASN A 376 -2.70 5.14 -21.27
N ILE A 377 -4.01 5.14 -21.46
CA ILE A 377 -4.65 5.28 -22.78
C ILE A 377 -5.09 6.73 -23.01
N LYS A 378 -4.66 7.37 -24.09
CA LYS A 378 -5.05 8.74 -24.48
C LYS A 378 -6.36 8.78 -25.28
N THR A 379 -6.55 7.84 -26.21
CA THR A 379 -7.83 7.64 -26.91
C THR A 379 -8.70 6.60 -26.17
N LYS A 380 -9.90 6.30 -26.72
CA LYS A 380 -10.88 5.34 -26.14
C LYS A 380 -11.13 5.53 -24.64
N LYS A 381 -11.39 6.78 -24.22
CA LYS A 381 -11.53 7.18 -22.81
C LYS A 381 -12.57 6.37 -22.01
N HIS A 382 -13.56 5.77 -22.68
CA HIS A 382 -14.57 4.90 -22.06
C HIS A 382 -13.99 3.58 -21.50
N LEU A 383 -12.78 3.18 -21.93
CA LEU A 383 -12.06 2.01 -21.43
C LEU A 383 -11.17 2.32 -20.21
N ARG A 384 -11.10 3.59 -19.80
CA ARG A 384 -10.28 4.01 -18.67
C ARG A 384 -10.92 3.60 -17.35
N TRP A 385 -10.08 3.34 -16.37
CA TRP A 385 -10.52 3.33 -15.00
C TRP A 385 -11.01 4.75 -14.63
N LYS A 386 -12.22 4.85 -14.08
CA LYS A 386 -12.92 6.13 -13.85
C LYS A 386 -12.02 7.13 -13.10
N GLY A 387 -11.86 8.31 -13.68
CA GLY A 387 -11.02 9.39 -13.13
C GLY A 387 -9.51 9.20 -13.32
N SER A 388 -9.05 8.12 -13.97
CA SER A 388 -7.65 7.85 -14.29
C SER A 388 -7.40 7.91 -15.80
N SER A 389 -6.13 7.94 -16.22
CA SER A 389 -5.69 7.65 -17.59
C SER A 389 -5.46 6.16 -17.85
N LEU A 390 -5.37 5.35 -16.80
CA LEU A 390 -5.11 3.91 -16.90
C LEU A 390 -6.22 3.17 -17.62
N TYR A 391 -5.84 2.21 -18.45
CA TYR A 391 -6.75 1.18 -18.95
C TYR A 391 -7.30 0.35 -17.79
N ALA A 392 -8.61 0.08 -17.77
CA ALA A 392 -9.27 -0.60 -16.67
C ALA A 392 -9.10 -2.14 -16.68
N GLY A 393 -8.68 -2.72 -17.80
CA GLY A 393 -8.46 -4.16 -17.94
C GLY A 393 -7.16 -4.65 -17.28
N ALA A 394 -6.93 -5.95 -17.35
CA ALA A 394 -5.77 -6.62 -16.78
C ALA A 394 -4.96 -7.31 -17.88
N LEU A 395 -4.11 -6.53 -18.55
CA LEU A 395 -3.29 -6.98 -19.67
C LEU A 395 -2.07 -7.77 -19.20
N TYR A 396 -1.74 -8.80 -19.95
CA TYR A 396 -0.46 -9.49 -19.84
C TYR A 396 0.03 -9.91 -21.22
N ALA A 397 1.34 -9.95 -21.39
CA ALA A 397 1.99 -10.46 -22.59
C ALA A 397 2.47 -11.90 -22.36
N VAL A 398 2.28 -12.75 -23.36
CA VAL A 398 2.84 -14.09 -23.45
C VAL A 398 4.02 -14.02 -24.41
N ARG A 399 5.24 -14.10 -23.89
CA ARG A 399 6.47 -14.17 -24.68
C ARG A 399 6.81 -15.62 -25.00
N GLN A 400 7.02 -15.91 -26.27
CA GLN A 400 7.47 -17.21 -26.78
C GLN A 400 9.01 -17.30 -26.80
N GLU A 401 9.57 -18.50 -26.99
CA GLU A 401 11.02 -18.71 -27.10
C GLU A 401 11.62 -18.04 -28.34
N ASP A 402 10.86 -17.99 -29.44
CA ASP A 402 11.22 -17.31 -30.69
C ASP A 402 11.10 -15.78 -30.62
N GLN A 403 10.92 -15.23 -29.40
CA GLN A 403 10.83 -13.80 -29.12
C GLN A 403 9.57 -13.14 -29.70
N THR A 404 8.58 -13.92 -30.13
CA THR A 404 7.25 -13.39 -30.47
C THR A 404 6.40 -13.15 -29.22
N TYR A 405 5.47 -12.21 -29.32
CA TYR A 405 4.61 -11.79 -28.21
C TYR A 405 3.14 -11.84 -28.59
N LYS A 406 2.31 -12.24 -27.64
CA LYS A 406 0.85 -12.14 -27.71
C LYS A 406 0.31 -11.43 -26.49
N VAL A 407 -0.55 -10.43 -26.69
CA VAL A 407 -1.23 -9.75 -25.59
C VAL A 407 -2.57 -10.44 -25.32
N LEU A 408 -2.84 -10.68 -24.03
CA LEU A 408 -4.06 -11.29 -23.51
C LEU A 408 -4.57 -10.48 -22.31
N GLU A 409 -5.78 -10.78 -21.88
CA GLU A 409 -6.41 -10.11 -20.74
C GLU A 409 -7.03 -11.12 -19.77
N VAL A 410 -6.73 -10.93 -18.48
CA VAL A 410 -7.38 -11.69 -17.42
C VAL A 410 -8.87 -11.41 -17.48
N ASN A 411 -9.66 -12.48 -17.56
CA ASN A 411 -11.12 -12.40 -17.67
C ASN A 411 -11.62 -11.63 -18.89
N ASN A 412 -10.88 -11.66 -20.01
CA ASN A 412 -11.17 -11.03 -21.30
C ASN A 412 -11.25 -9.50 -21.28
N ALA A 413 -11.33 -8.90 -22.49
CA ALA A 413 -11.33 -7.46 -22.71
C ALA A 413 -12.26 -6.68 -21.77
N PHE A 414 -11.77 -5.53 -21.29
CA PHE A 414 -12.57 -4.62 -20.50
C PHE A 414 -13.63 -3.92 -21.38
N ARG A 415 -14.80 -3.72 -20.79
CA ARG A 415 -15.87 -2.86 -21.35
C ARG A 415 -16.57 -2.13 -20.20
N PRO A 416 -17.16 -0.95 -20.45
CA PRO A 416 -17.97 -0.25 -19.44
C PRO A 416 -18.98 -1.20 -18.78
N GLY A 417 -19.08 -1.12 -17.45
CA GLY A 417 -19.91 -2.01 -16.64
C GLY A 417 -19.18 -3.23 -16.06
N LYS A 418 -18.02 -3.64 -16.61
CA LYS A 418 -17.15 -4.60 -15.91
C LYS A 418 -16.45 -3.94 -14.73
N ARG A 419 -16.11 -4.75 -13.73
CA ARG A 419 -15.23 -4.32 -12.64
C ARG A 419 -13.83 -4.03 -13.21
N PRO A 420 -13.23 -2.86 -12.93
CA PRO A 420 -11.83 -2.59 -13.25
C PRO A 420 -10.92 -3.57 -12.51
N LEU A 421 -9.98 -4.18 -13.24
CA LEU A 421 -8.97 -5.08 -12.68
C LEU A 421 -7.61 -4.39 -12.57
N VAL A 422 -7.24 -3.53 -13.54
CA VAL A 422 -6.02 -2.71 -13.55
C VAL A 422 -4.76 -3.54 -13.26
N ALA A 423 -4.33 -4.28 -14.29
CA ALA A 423 -3.10 -5.08 -14.39
C ALA A 423 -2.95 -6.29 -13.42
N PRO A 424 -2.55 -7.47 -13.94
CA PRO A 424 -1.98 -8.54 -13.14
C PRO A 424 -0.55 -8.18 -12.72
N ARG A 425 -0.17 -8.60 -11.53
CA ARG A 425 1.17 -8.37 -10.94
C ARG A 425 1.90 -9.66 -10.62
N ALA A 426 1.16 -10.74 -10.36
CA ALA A 426 1.70 -12.02 -9.94
C ALA A 426 0.99 -13.18 -10.66
N PHE A 427 1.75 -14.24 -10.90
CA PHE A 427 1.28 -15.43 -11.61
C PHE A 427 1.82 -16.66 -10.89
N CYS A 428 1.07 -17.76 -10.88
CA CYS A 428 1.50 -19.00 -10.27
C CYS A 428 0.84 -20.20 -10.92
N TYR A 429 1.61 -21.26 -11.19
CA TYR A 429 1.04 -22.53 -11.63
C TYR A 429 0.41 -23.26 -10.44
N SER A 430 -0.73 -23.89 -10.66
CA SER A 430 -1.47 -24.61 -9.64
C SER A 430 -0.69 -25.84 -9.15
N PRO A 431 -0.56 -26.04 -7.82
CA PRO A 431 0.03 -27.24 -7.27
C PRO A 431 -0.99 -28.38 -7.11
N PHE A 432 -2.24 -28.20 -7.56
CA PHE A 432 -3.34 -29.13 -7.29
C PHE A 432 -3.55 -30.21 -8.39
N GLY A 433 -2.72 -30.22 -9.43
CA GLY A 433 -2.83 -31.20 -10.53
C GLY A 433 -4.01 -30.95 -11.49
N ASP A 434 -4.50 -29.72 -11.56
CA ASP A 434 -5.69 -29.30 -12.31
C ASP A 434 -5.38 -28.44 -13.57
N ASP A 435 -4.09 -28.33 -13.93
CA ASP A 435 -3.58 -27.55 -15.06
C ASP A 435 -4.09 -26.09 -15.09
N GLN A 436 -4.13 -25.43 -13.93
CA GLN A 436 -4.55 -24.04 -13.81
C GLN A 436 -3.37 -23.09 -13.62
N ILE A 437 -3.47 -21.89 -14.21
CA ILE A 437 -2.59 -20.76 -13.92
C ILE A 437 -3.40 -19.70 -13.16
N TYR A 438 -2.90 -19.30 -12.00
CA TYR A 438 -3.47 -18.27 -11.15
C TYR A 438 -2.83 -16.91 -11.46
N PHE A 439 -3.66 -15.86 -11.44
CA PHE A 439 -3.33 -14.48 -11.77
C PHE A 439 -3.81 -13.60 -10.63
N GLY A 440 -2.91 -12.85 -10.00
CA GLY A 440 -3.23 -11.91 -8.93
C GLY A 440 -2.85 -10.49 -9.34
N GLY A 441 -3.65 -9.50 -8.96
CA GLY A 441 -3.34 -8.14 -9.35
C GLY A 441 -4.15 -7.04 -8.67
N HIS A 442 -4.30 -5.97 -9.46
CA HIS A 442 -4.62 -4.60 -9.12
C HIS A 442 -3.39 -3.74 -8.76
N ASP A 443 -3.24 -2.60 -9.45
CA ASP A 443 -2.33 -1.51 -9.10
C ASP A 443 -3.16 -0.27 -8.73
N SER A 444 -3.02 0.21 -7.50
CA SER A 444 -3.86 1.31 -7.01
C SER A 444 -3.58 2.65 -7.68
N SER A 445 -2.37 2.87 -8.19
CA SER A 445 -1.98 4.08 -8.94
C SER A 445 -2.54 5.39 -8.35
N ARG A 446 -2.37 5.57 -7.02
CA ARG A 446 -2.83 6.72 -6.23
C ARG A 446 -4.35 6.99 -6.27
N LYS A 447 -5.17 6.01 -6.63
CA LYS A 447 -6.63 6.08 -6.58
C LYS A 447 -7.16 5.34 -5.37
N VAL A 448 -8.39 5.67 -4.94
CA VAL A 448 -9.09 4.93 -3.90
C VAL A 448 -9.25 3.48 -4.36
N SER A 449 -8.79 2.54 -3.53
CA SER A 449 -8.64 1.13 -3.91
C SER A 449 -9.07 0.17 -2.81
N ASP A 450 -10.13 0.56 -2.10
CA ASP A 450 -10.72 -0.25 -1.04
C ASP A 450 -11.12 -1.62 -1.58
N ASN A 451 -10.50 -2.67 -1.04
CA ASN A 451 -10.81 -4.06 -1.42
C ASN A 451 -10.79 -4.30 -2.94
N MET A 452 -9.80 -3.74 -3.65
CA MET A 452 -9.65 -3.94 -5.08
C MET A 452 -8.76 -5.14 -5.47
N ALA A 453 -8.14 -5.82 -4.52
CA ALA A 453 -7.35 -7.03 -4.79
C ALA A 453 -8.22 -8.16 -5.36
N TRP A 454 -7.66 -8.91 -6.30
CA TRP A 454 -8.32 -10.04 -6.95
C TRP A 454 -7.34 -11.15 -7.30
N ILE A 455 -7.87 -12.38 -7.36
CA ILE A 455 -7.18 -13.54 -7.96
C ILE A 455 -8.16 -14.24 -8.91
N PHE A 456 -7.71 -14.48 -10.13
CA PHE A 456 -8.39 -15.30 -11.13
C PHE A 456 -7.54 -16.53 -11.47
N HIS A 457 -8.15 -17.57 -12.00
CA HIS A 457 -7.44 -18.63 -12.69
C HIS A 457 -8.19 -19.11 -13.93
N ALA A 458 -7.46 -19.77 -14.81
CA ALA A 458 -7.95 -20.48 -15.98
C ALA A 458 -6.99 -21.63 -16.33
N SER A 459 -7.42 -22.55 -17.20
CA SER A 459 -6.54 -23.60 -17.71
C SER A 459 -5.32 -23.00 -18.43
N SER A 460 -4.21 -23.74 -18.48
CA SER A 460 -3.01 -23.31 -19.20
C SER A 460 -3.31 -22.93 -20.65
N GLU A 461 -4.11 -23.72 -21.36
CA GLU A 461 -4.51 -23.43 -22.75
C GLU A 461 -5.24 -22.07 -22.89
N VAL A 462 -6.09 -21.69 -21.93
CA VAL A 462 -6.78 -20.39 -21.94
C VAL A 462 -5.81 -19.28 -21.53
N ALA A 463 -5.05 -19.48 -20.46
CA ALA A 463 -4.09 -18.54 -19.92
C ALA A 463 -2.98 -18.18 -20.93
N LEU A 464 -2.52 -19.14 -21.73
CA LEU A 464 -1.51 -18.95 -22.77
C LEU A 464 -2.11 -18.55 -24.13
N GLY A 465 -3.45 -18.52 -24.23
CA GLY A 465 -4.18 -18.08 -25.41
C GLY A 465 -4.22 -19.08 -26.55
N ASN A 466 -4.01 -20.37 -26.28
CA ASN A 466 -4.24 -21.47 -27.22
C ASN A 466 -5.74 -21.72 -27.41
N LYS A 467 -6.56 -21.48 -26.37
CA LYS A 467 -8.04 -21.52 -26.43
C LYS A 467 -8.68 -20.25 -25.90
N LYS A 468 -9.90 -19.98 -26.36
CA LYS A 468 -10.71 -18.86 -25.85
C LYS A 468 -11.43 -19.26 -24.56
N GLY A 469 -11.19 -18.52 -23.48
CA GLY A 469 -11.90 -18.66 -22.21
C GLY A 469 -13.21 -17.87 -22.18
N LYS A 470 -14.29 -18.48 -21.67
CA LYS A 470 -15.51 -17.75 -21.29
C LYS A 470 -15.21 -16.84 -20.09
N GLU A 471 -15.86 -15.67 -20.05
CA GLU A 471 -15.75 -14.76 -18.91
C GLU A 471 -16.30 -15.41 -17.64
N SER A 472 -15.70 -15.08 -16.52
CA SER A 472 -16.18 -15.44 -15.19
C SER A 472 -17.46 -14.69 -14.86
N SER A 473 -18.45 -15.39 -14.32
CA SER A 473 -19.54 -14.74 -13.60
C SER A 473 -18.98 -14.14 -12.31
N ILE A 474 -18.86 -12.81 -12.26
CA ILE A 474 -18.32 -12.11 -11.08
C ILE A 474 -19.22 -12.43 -9.87
N THR A 475 -18.68 -13.19 -8.92
CA THR A 475 -19.35 -13.42 -7.64
C THR A 475 -19.35 -12.09 -6.86
N LYS A 476 -20.53 -11.50 -6.66
CA LYS A 476 -20.70 -10.40 -5.71
C LYS A 476 -20.39 -10.92 -4.31
N ILE A 477 -19.17 -10.73 -3.85
CA ILE A 477 -18.86 -10.90 -2.43
C ILE A 477 -19.35 -9.64 -1.72
N ASN A 478 -20.11 -9.83 -0.63
CA ASN A 478 -20.54 -8.73 0.24
C ASN A 478 -19.31 -8.16 0.95
N THR A 479 -18.70 -7.14 0.35
CA THR A 479 -17.59 -6.40 0.96
C THR A 479 -18.05 -5.80 2.28
N THR A 480 -17.40 -6.21 3.37
CA THR A 480 -17.67 -5.64 4.69
C THR A 480 -17.06 -4.24 4.74
N THR A 481 -17.87 -3.18 4.76
CA THR A 481 -17.41 -1.79 4.93
C THR A 481 -17.60 -1.34 6.37
N ASN A 482 -16.68 -0.55 6.93
CA ASN A 482 -16.88 0.00 8.26
C ASN A 482 -17.94 1.12 8.22
N THR A 483 -19.13 0.83 8.74
CA THR A 483 -20.28 1.75 8.72
C THR A 483 -20.01 3.06 9.45
N LYS A 484 -19.12 3.09 10.45
CA LYS A 484 -18.74 4.32 11.17
C LYS A 484 -18.13 5.36 10.23
N LEU A 485 -17.34 4.95 9.24
CA LEU A 485 -16.65 5.86 8.32
C LEU A 485 -17.60 6.58 7.35
N HIS A 486 -18.77 5.99 7.09
CA HIS A 486 -19.79 6.54 6.19
C HIS A 486 -20.83 7.40 6.92
N ASN A 487 -20.75 7.49 8.24
CA ASN A 487 -21.61 8.37 9.03
C ASN A 487 -21.04 9.79 9.09
N GLY A 488 -21.88 10.79 8.87
CA GLY A 488 -21.51 12.19 9.07
C GLY A 488 -22.71 13.13 9.28
N PRO A 489 -22.54 14.44 9.04
CA PRO A 489 -21.33 15.08 8.51
C PRO A 489 -20.12 14.98 9.45
N ILE A 490 -18.92 15.04 8.88
CA ILE A 490 -17.64 15.09 9.59
C ILE A 490 -16.93 16.41 9.26
N TYR A 491 -16.26 16.99 10.24
CA TYR A 491 -15.49 18.22 10.09
C TYR A 491 -14.00 17.92 10.22
N GLU A 492 -13.15 18.72 9.58
CA GLU A 492 -11.71 18.55 9.59
C GLU A 492 -11.03 19.87 9.92
N LEU A 493 -10.44 19.96 11.11
CA LEU A 493 -9.59 21.08 11.49
C LEU A 493 -8.20 20.88 10.93
N ARG A 494 -7.72 21.84 10.15
CA ARG A 494 -6.36 21.86 9.60
C ARG A 494 -5.59 23.08 10.04
N ILE A 495 -4.33 22.85 10.44
CA ILE A 495 -3.40 23.91 10.86
C ILE A 495 -2.13 23.79 10.02
N TYR A 496 -1.86 24.82 9.24
CA TYR A 496 -0.67 24.94 8.40
C TYR A 496 0.29 25.88 9.10
N SER A 497 1.56 25.51 9.21
CA SER A 497 2.62 26.38 9.75
C SER A 497 3.51 26.83 8.59
N ALA A 498 3.54 28.13 8.31
CA ALA A 498 4.30 28.67 7.20
C ALA A 498 5.77 28.88 7.57
N ASN A 499 6.66 28.65 6.58
CA ASN A 499 8.04 29.06 6.67
C ASN A 499 8.17 30.58 6.85
N GLU A 500 9.30 30.99 7.41
CA GLU A 500 9.62 32.41 7.54
C GLU A 500 9.64 33.09 6.17
N GLY A 501 9.05 34.29 6.08
CA GLY A 501 8.85 35.01 4.81
C GLY A 501 7.77 34.47 3.87
N ARG A 502 7.21 33.26 4.12
CA ARG A 502 6.32 32.57 3.16
C ARG A 502 4.83 32.62 3.49
N PHE A 503 4.45 33.34 4.54
CA PHE A 503 3.05 33.36 5.00
C PHE A 503 2.11 34.11 4.04
N GLY A 504 2.58 35.18 3.41
CA GLY A 504 1.82 35.91 2.38
C GLY A 504 1.53 35.03 1.16
N ASP A 505 2.55 34.32 0.65
CA ASP A 505 2.40 33.37 -0.46
C ASP A 505 1.41 32.25 -0.12
N LEU A 506 1.43 31.75 1.13
CA LEU A 506 0.48 30.74 1.56
C LEU A 506 -0.97 31.27 1.53
N ILE A 507 -1.19 32.48 2.04
CA ILE A 507 -2.50 33.14 2.00
C ILE A 507 -2.96 33.35 0.56
N GLU A 508 -2.07 33.85 -0.30
CA GLU A 508 -2.36 34.09 -1.72
C GLU A 508 -2.72 32.80 -2.46
N ARG A 509 -1.99 31.71 -2.22
CA ARG A 509 -2.32 30.40 -2.79
C ARG A 509 -3.73 29.96 -2.40
N PHE A 510 -4.09 30.17 -1.13
CA PHE A 510 -5.42 29.80 -0.65
C PHE A 510 -6.53 30.63 -1.30
N ARG A 511 -6.31 31.94 -1.38
CA ARG A 511 -7.24 32.90 -1.99
C ARG A 511 -7.46 32.62 -3.48
N ASN A 512 -6.37 32.45 -4.23
CA ASN A 512 -6.41 32.46 -5.69
C ASN A 512 -6.63 31.06 -6.29
N HIS A 513 -6.28 30.00 -5.55
CA HIS A 513 -6.28 28.63 -6.11
C HIS A 513 -6.93 27.59 -5.20
N THR A 514 -6.51 27.49 -3.93
CA THR A 514 -6.91 26.36 -3.08
C THR A 514 -8.42 26.35 -2.81
N HIS A 515 -9.04 27.51 -2.57
CA HIS A 515 -10.48 27.56 -2.27
C HIS A 515 -11.37 27.09 -3.44
N SER A 516 -11.08 27.50 -4.68
CA SER A 516 -11.83 27.07 -5.86
C SER A 516 -11.64 25.58 -6.15
N LEU A 517 -10.40 25.08 -6.04
CA LEU A 517 -10.10 23.67 -6.18
C LEU A 517 -10.74 22.82 -5.08
N PHE A 518 -10.81 23.32 -3.85
CA PHE A 518 -11.53 22.65 -2.76
C PHE A 518 -13.01 22.46 -3.12
N LYS A 519 -13.69 23.52 -3.60
CA LYS A 519 -15.07 23.44 -4.07
C LYS A 519 -15.25 22.41 -5.19
N LYS A 520 -14.33 22.39 -6.17
CA LYS A 520 -14.31 21.42 -7.29
C LYS A 520 -14.28 19.96 -6.82
N HIS A 521 -13.65 19.68 -5.68
CA HIS A 521 -13.46 18.33 -5.13
C HIS A 521 -14.33 18.03 -3.91
N GLY A 522 -15.37 18.82 -3.63
CA GLY A 522 -16.26 18.56 -2.49
C GLY A 522 -15.61 18.77 -1.12
N LEU A 523 -14.51 19.52 -1.05
CA LEU A 523 -13.87 19.97 0.19
C LEU A 523 -14.56 21.28 0.63
N GLU A 524 -15.70 21.17 1.34
CA GLU A 524 -16.52 22.32 1.73
C GLU A 524 -15.84 23.12 2.86
N ALA A 525 -15.28 24.28 2.54
CA ALA A 525 -14.67 25.13 3.57
C ALA A 525 -15.73 25.82 4.42
N ILE A 526 -15.64 25.64 5.74
CA ILE A 526 -16.44 26.36 6.73
C ILE A 526 -15.82 27.73 7.00
N GLY A 527 -14.49 27.81 7.14
CA GLY A 527 -13.83 29.10 7.26
C GLY A 527 -12.31 29.01 7.22
N TYR A 528 -11.67 30.16 7.02
CA TYR A 528 -10.23 30.37 7.01
C TYR A 528 -9.87 31.47 7.99
N TRP A 529 -8.81 31.25 8.77
CA TRP A 529 -8.37 32.17 9.80
C TRP A 529 -6.85 32.22 9.94
N ILE A 530 -6.37 33.31 10.51
CA ILE A 530 -4.99 33.49 10.97
C ILE A 530 -4.96 33.87 12.46
N PRO A 531 -3.99 33.39 13.25
CA PRO A 531 -3.88 33.78 14.66
C PRO A 531 -3.52 35.25 14.84
N THR A 532 -4.11 35.90 15.84
CA THR A 532 -3.85 37.32 16.16
C THR A 532 -2.80 37.52 17.24
N GLU A 533 -2.44 36.47 17.99
CA GLU A 533 -1.56 36.57 19.15
C GLU A 533 -0.56 35.40 19.26
N GLY A 534 0.37 35.52 20.21
CA GLY A 534 1.41 34.53 20.49
C GLY A 534 2.73 34.80 19.75
N PRO A 535 3.74 33.91 19.92
CA PRO A 535 5.05 34.04 19.28
C PRO A 535 4.96 34.05 17.74
N ALA A 536 5.98 34.59 17.06
CA ALA A 536 6.01 34.70 15.61
C ALA A 536 5.68 33.37 14.89
N LEU A 537 6.22 32.25 15.37
CA LEU A 537 5.92 30.92 14.82
C LEU A 537 4.43 30.53 14.92
N LYS A 538 3.74 30.94 15.99
CA LYS A 538 2.29 30.69 16.15
C LYS A 538 1.46 31.64 15.28
N ARG A 539 1.91 32.88 15.07
CA ARG A 539 1.23 33.85 14.20
C ARG A 539 1.33 33.51 12.71
N ARG A 540 2.37 32.79 12.28
CA ARG A 540 2.52 32.27 10.90
C ARG A 540 1.73 30.98 10.66
N ARG A 541 0.54 30.85 11.24
CA ARG A 541 -0.34 29.69 11.03
C ARG A 541 -1.54 30.09 10.18
N PHE A 542 -1.91 29.22 9.24
CA PHE A 542 -3.15 29.32 8.49
C PHE A 542 -4.08 28.19 8.96
N ILE A 543 -5.22 28.53 9.54
CA ILE A 543 -6.13 27.59 10.20
C ILE A 543 -7.44 27.57 9.45
N TYR A 544 -7.97 26.38 9.18
CA TYR A 544 -9.25 26.24 8.50
C TYR A 544 -9.98 24.98 8.89
N ILE A 545 -11.28 25.00 8.65
CA ILE A 545 -12.16 23.87 8.91
C ILE A 545 -12.85 23.50 7.61
N LEU A 546 -12.79 22.23 7.24
CA LEU A 546 -13.59 21.65 6.16
C LEU A 546 -14.76 20.86 6.74
N LYS A 547 -15.84 20.76 5.98
CA LYS A 547 -16.97 19.87 6.22
C LYS A 547 -17.02 18.84 5.10
N HIS A 548 -17.30 17.60 5.49
CA HIS A 548 -17.37 16.43 4.63
C HIS A 548 -18.65 15.68 4.93
N GLN A 549 -19.21 14.97 3.94
CA GLN A 549 -20.39 14.13 4.13
C GLN A 549 -20.11 12.97 5.09
N SER A 550 -18.92 12.40 5.01
CA SER A 550 -18.44 11.36 5.91
C SER A 550 -16.91 11.37 5.99
N ARG A 551 -16.33 10.55 6.88
CA ARG A 551 -14.88 10.38 6.99
C ARG A 551 -14.30 9.70 5.75
N HIS A 552 -15.05 8.77 5.15
CA HIS A 552 -14.71 8.11 3.90
C HIS A 552 -14.76 9.06 2.72
N ASP A 553 -15.80 9.89 2.60
CA ASP A 553 -15.89 10.90 1.54
C ASP A 553 -14.73 11.91 1.63
N ALA A 554 -14.34 12.32 2.84
CA ALA A 554 -13.16 13.16 3.02
C ALA A 554 -11.90 12.52 2.43
N TYR A 555 -11.70 11.22 2.65
CA TYR A 555 -10.60 10.46 2.07
C TYR A 555 -10.66 10.45 0.54
N VAL A 556 -11.82 10.13 -0.04
CA VAL A 556 -12.03 10.12 -1.49
C VAL A 556 -11.76 11.50 -2.10
N ASN A 557 -12.29 12.56 -1.48
CA ASN A 557 -12.16 13.94 -1.93
C ASN A 557 -10.69 14.41 -1.88
N TRP A 558 -9.96 14.10 -0.81
CA TRP A 558 -8.53 14.42 -0.72
C TRP A 558 -7.69 13.67 -1.75
N VAL A 559 -8.01 12.40 -2.03
CA VAL A 559 -7.35 11.62 -3.09
C VAL A 559 -7.62 12.23 -4.46
N ASN A 560 -8.85 12.66 -4.74
CA ASN A 560 -9.20 13.30 -6.01
C ASN A 560 -8.52 14.67 -6.16
N PHE A 561 -8.54 15.50 -5.11
CA PHE A 561 -7.86 16.79 -5.07
C PHE A 561 -6.36 16.66 -5.31
N SER A 562 -5.71 15.70 -4.65
CA SER A 562 -4.25 15.52 -4.74
C SER A 562 -3.79 15.02 -6.11
N ASN A 563 -4.70 14.40 -6.88
CA ASN A 563 -4.43 13.93 -8.25
C ASN A 563 -4.97 14.89 -9.33
N ASP A 564 -5.39 16.10 -8.96
CA ASP A 564 -5.88 17.09 -9.92
C ASP A 564 -4.70 17.77 -10.63
N LYS A 565 -4.69 17.71 -11.96
CA LYS A 565 -3.64 18.33 -12.79
C LYS A 565 -3.54 19.85 -12.61
N GLU A 566 -4.65 20.52 -12.32
CA GLU A 566 -4.66 21.95 -12.00
C GLU A 566 -3.99 22.21 -10.65
N TRP A 567 -4.20 21.32 -9.67
CA TRP A 567 -3.51 21.39 -8.38
C TRP A 567 -2.01 21.13 -8.52
N GLU A 568 -1.61 20.14 -9.31
CA GLU A 568 -0.20 19.88 -9.64
C GLU A 568 0.47 21.12 -10.24
N ARG A 569 -0.15 21.74 -11.25
CA ARG A 569 0.35 22.99 -11.85
C ARG A 569 0.47 24.15 -10.85
N VAL A 570 -0.43 24.24 -9.87
CA VAL A 570 -0.34 25.25 -8.81
C VAL A 570 0.86 24.97 -7.92
N LEU A 571 1.08 23.71 -7.55
CA LEU A 571 2.26 23.35 -6.75
C LEU A 571 3.56 23.60 -7.50
N ASP A 572 3.63 23.33 -8.80
CA ASP A 572 4.83 23.52 -9.63
C ASP A 572 5.28 24.98 -9.78
N GLN A 573 4.43 25.96 -9.45
CA GLN A 573 4.82 27.37 -9.47
C GLN A 573 5.90 27.64 -8.41
N PRO A 574 7.05 28.23 -8.77
CA PRO A 574 8.15 28.48 -7.82
C PRO A 574 7.72 29.25 -6.56
N LYS A 575 6.78 30.19 -6.73
CA LYS A 575 6.20 30.99 -5.64
C LYS A 575 5.50 30.15 -4.56
N PHE A 576 4.98 28.97 -4.90
CA PHE A 576 4.24 28.10 -3.96
C PHE A 576 5.01 26.87 -3.49
N GLN A 577 6.30 26.77 -3.85
CA GLN A 577 7.20 25.73 -3.38
C GLN A 577 7.75 26.05 -1.99
N GLY A 578 7.85 25.03 -1.11
CA GLY A 578 8.46 25.20 0.21
C GLY A 578 7.70 26.13 1.18
N LEU A 579 6.37 26.22 1.08
CA LEU A 579 5.57 27.14 1.90
C LEU A 579 5.51 26.75 3.39
N LEU A 580 5.61 25.46 3.72
CA LEU A 580 5.32 24.95 5.06
C LEU A 580 6.57 24.54 5.82
N SER A 581 6.66 24.95 7.08
CA SER A 581 7.74 24.56 8.00
C SER A 581 7.49 23.21 8.66
N LEU A 582 6.24 22.76 8.68
CA LEU A 582 5.79 21.50 9.28
C LEU A 582 4.74 20.85 8.38
N LYS A 583 4.61 19.53 8.48
CA LYS A 583 3.45 18.83 7.91
C LYS A 583 2.16 19.42 8.51
N PRO A 584 1.11 19.63 7.70
CA PRO A 584 -0.16 20.09 8.22
C PRO A 584 -0.70 19.20 9.33
N VAL A 585 -1.19 19.81 10.41
CA VAL A 585 -2.04 19.10 11.38
C VAL A 585 -3.40 18.88 10.73
N SER A 586 -3.97 17.70 10.97
CA SER A 586 -5.29 17.30 10.46
C SER A 586 -6.03 16.57 11.56
N LEU A 587 -7.16 17.12 12.01
CA LEU A 587 -7.99 16.54 13.07
C LEU A 587 -9.43 16.41 12.57
N PHE A 588 -9.89 15.18 12.39
CA PHE A 588 -11.29 14.90 12.05
C PHE A 588 -12.16 14.92 13.30
N MET A 589 -13.35 15.50 13.18
CA MET A 589 -14.22 15.82 14.30
C MET A 589 -15.68 15.61 13.93
N LYS A 590 -16.49 15.20 14.91
CA LYS A 590 -17.94 15.03 14.77
C LYS A 590 -18.66 16.02 15.66
N GLU A 591 -19.65 16.68 15.09
CA GLU A 591 -20.50 17.61 15.82
C GLU A 591 -21.49 16.83 16.71
N PRO A 592 -21.49 17.04 18.04
CA PRO A 592 -22.50 16.49 18.92
C PRO A 592 -23.83 17.23 18.76
N LYS A 593 -24.96 16.54 19.01
CA LYS A 593 -26.32 17.08 18.79
C LYS A 593 -26.58 18.44 19.43
N PHE A 594 -26.01 18.72 20.61
CA PHE A 594 -26.26 19.99 21.31
C PHE A 594 -25.61 21.20 20.62
N SER A 595 -24.55 20.99 19.82
CA SER A 595 -23.80 22.07 19.18
C SER A 595 -24.70 22.94 18.31
N SER A 596 -25.57 22.32 17.50
CA SER A 596 -26.52 23.04 16.66
C SER A 596 -27.64 23.71 17.46
N LEU A 597 -28.00 23.19 18.63
CA LEU A 597 -29.06 23.76 19.49
C LEU A 597 -28.63 25.07 20.17
N VAL A 598 -27.32 25.24 20.41
CA VAL A 598 -26.78 26.42 21.09
C VAL A 598 -26.10 27.40 20.14
N ARG A 599 -26.05 27.09 18.83
CA ARG A 599 -25.35 27.89 17.82
C ARG A 599 -26.01 29.26 17.65
N ASN A 600 -25.19 30.30 17.70
CA ASN A 600 -25.62 31.66 17.38
C ASN A 600 -25.29 32.02 15.93
N GLY A 601 -26.12 32.88 15.32
CA GLY A 601 -25.82 33.52 14.05
C GLY A 601 -24.74 34.61 14.19
N ILE A 602 -23.98 34.82 13.11
CA ILE A 602 -23.01 35.91 13.00
C ILE A 602 -23.67 37.00 12.16
N GLU A 603 -24.13 38.06 12.82
CA GLU A 603 -24.92 39.14 12.20
C GLU A 603 -24.05 40.21 11.53
N LYS A 604 -22.78 40.33 11.96
CA LYS A 604 -21.81 41.27 11.40
C LYS A 604 -20.55 40.52 11.03
N THR A 605 -20.11 40.73 9.79
CA THR A 605 -18.88 40.19 9.22
C THR A 605 -17.65 40.62 10.03
N GLY A 606 -16.64 39.76 10.12
CA GLY A 606 -15.42 40.02 10.90
C GLY A 606 -15.50 39.67 12.38
N GLY A 607 -14.83 40.46 13.23
CA GLY A 607 -14.63 40.17 14.65
C GLY A 607 -13.48 39.20 14.94
N VAL A 608 -13.50 38.57 16.12
CA VAL A 608 -12.46 37.65 16.57
C VAL A 608 -13.08 36.31 16.95
N TYR A 609 -12.55 35.23 16.42
CA TYR A 609 -12.94 33.87 16.79
C TYR A 609 -11.98 33.32 17.83
N GLU A 610 -12.48 32.46 18.72
CA GLU A 610 -11.67 31.78 19.72
C GLU A 610 -11.81 30.27 19.54
N LEU A 611 -10.75 29.62 19.04
CA LEU A 611 -10.67 28.17 18.93
C LEU A 611 -10.05 27.60 20.21
N ARG A 612 -10.74 26.66 20.84
CA ARG A 612 -10.26 26.00 22.05
C ARG A 612 -10.29 24.49 21.93
N THR A 613 -9.27 23.85 22.49
CA THR A 613 -9.12 22.40 22.54
C THR A 613 -8.99 21.94 23.99
N TYR A 614 -9.93 21.12 24.43
CA TYR A 614 -9.99 20.53 25.75
C TYR A 614 -9.62 19.06 25.64
N VAL A 615 -8.74 18.61 26.54
CA VAL A 615 -8.43 17.18 26.71
C VAL A 615 -8.98 16.76 28.06
N SER A 616 -9.96 15.87 28.07
CA SER A 616 -10.54 15.33 29.27
C SER A 616 -9.60 14.32 29.93
N GLN A 617 -9.79 14.09 31.23
CA GLN A 617 -9.26 12.90 31.87
C GLN A 617 -9.87 11.64 31.25
N LYS A 618 -9.21 10.49 31.46
CA LYS A 618 -9.67 9.18 30.99
C LYS A 618 -11.12 8.94 31.43
N ASN A 619 -11.96 8.49 30.49
CA ASN A 619 -13.39 8.19 30.69
C ASN A 619 -14.27 9.39 31.12
N LYS A 620 -13.79 10.64 31.02
CA LYS A 620 -14.56 11.84 31.42
C LYS A 620 -15.07 12.70 30.27
N ILE A 621 -14.89 12.27 29.01
CA ILE A 621 -15.35 13.04 27.83
C ILE A 621 -16.86 13.29 27.88
N LYS A 622 -17.65 12.30 28.30
CA LYS A 622 -19.10 12.45 28.40
C LYS A 622 -19.53 13.45 29.47
N LEU A 623 -18.85 13.47 30.61
CA LEU A 623 -19.08 14.46 31.67
C LEU A 623 -18.70 15.88 31.19
N LEU A 624 -17.64 15.99 30.40
CA LEU A 624 -17.23 17.25 29.80
C LEU A 624 -18.29 17.77 28.82
N GLU A 625 -18.79 16.92 27.92
CA GLU A 625 -19.90 17.26 27.01
C GLU A 625 -21.17 17.68 27.77
N ASP A 626 -21.54 16.92 28.80
CA ASP A 626 -22.72 17.21 29.61
C ASP A 626 -22.63 18.58 30.29
N ARG A 627 -21.46 18.96 30.81
CA ARG A 627 -21.23 20.29 31.38
C ARG A 627 -21.45 21.39 30.35
N PHE A 628 -20.93 21.21 29.13
CA PHE A 628 -21.09 22.20 28.06
C PHE A 628 -22.54 22.32 27.60
N SER A 629 -23.19 21.19 27.33
CA SER A 629 -24.55 21.14 26.83
C SER A 629 -25.60 21.64 27.84
N LYS A 630 -25.44 21.33 29.13
CA LYS A 630 -26.42 21.68 30.16
C LYS A 630 -26.22 23.07 30.77
N SER A 631 -25.01 23.63 30.70
CA SER A 631 -24.69 24.84 31.46
C SER A 631 -23.75 25.81 30.74
N THR A 632 -22.54 25.37 30.35
CA THR A 632 -21.51 26.30 29.88
C THR A 632 -21.93 27.10 28.65
N ALA A 633 -22.57 26.46 27.66
CA ALA A 633 -22.96 27.15 26.43
C ALA A 633 -24.01 28.27 26.68
N SER A 634 -24.95 28.03 27.60
CA SER A 634 -25.93 29.05 28.00
C SER A 634 -25.27 30.20 28.76
N LEU A 635 -24.32 29.91 29.64
CA LEU A 635 -23.54 30.94 30.34
C LEU A 635 -22.68 31.76 29.36
N PHE A 636 -22.09 31.13 28.34
CA PHE A 636 -21.40 31.87 27.28
C PHE A 636 -22.32 32.88 26.58
N ASN A 637 -23.55 32.48 26.23
CA ASN A 637 -24.55 33.38 25.67
C ASN A 637 -24.89 34.54 26.62
N LYS A 638 -25.09 34.25 27.92
CA LYS A 638 -25.35 35.27 28.96
C LYS A 638 -24.24 36.33 29.02
N HIS A 639 -22.99 35.93 28.82
CA HIS A 639 -21.80 36.80 28.87
C HIS A 639 -21.35 37.30 27.49
N GLY A 640 -22.24 37.28 26.49
CA GLY A 640 -21.97 37.84 25.16
C GLY A 640 -20.92 37.09 24.34
N MET A 641 -20.58 35.85 24.71
CA MET A 641 -19.74 34.96 23.90
C MET A 641 -20.63 34.13 22.97
N LYS A 642 -20.52 34.37 21.66
CA LYS A 642 -21.35 33.65 20.68
C LYS A 642 -20.78 32.25 20.44
N ASN A 643 -21.59 31.23 20.67
CA ASN A 643 -21.29 29.83 20.39
C ASN A 643 -21.43 29.55 18.89
N ILE A 644 -20.36 29.11 18.21
CA ILE A 644 -20.42 28.81 16.76
C ILE A 644 -20.46 27.29 16.53
N TYR A 645 -19.51 26.56 17.09
CA TYR A 645 -19.45 25.10 16.96
C TYR A 645 -18.84 24.42 18.18
N TYR A 646 -19.27 23.20 18.42
CA TYR A 646 -18.63 22.21 19.28
C TYR A 646 -18.39 20.94 18.48
N TRP A 647 -17.28 20.25 18.74
CA TRP A 647 -16.97 18.96 18.12
C TRP A 647 -16.20 18.05 19.07
N ASN A 648 -16.49 16.76 19.01
CA ASN A 648 -15.61 15.72 19.53
C ASN A 648 -14.67 15.26 18.44
N ALA A 649 -13.42 14.94 18.77
CA ALA A 649 -12.55 14.25 17.82
C ALA A 649 -13.19 12.93 17.34
N PHE A 650 -12.96 12.56 16.08
CA PHE A 650 -13.59 11.40 15.45
C PHE A 650 -12.67 10.16 15.41
N ASP A 651 -11.42 10.38 15.03
CA ASP A 651 -10.40 9.33 14.92
C ASP A 651 -9.82 8.98 16.32
N GLU A 652 -9.46 7.71 16.53
CA GLU A 652 -8.76 7.28 17.74
C GLU A 652 -7.26 7.60 17.68
N PRO A 653 -6.60 7.87 18.83
CA PRO A 653 -7.17 7.83 20.19
C PRO A 653 -7.92 9.09 20.64
N GLN A 654 -7.82 10.21 19.92
CA GLN A 654 -8.31 11.52 20.36
C GLN A 654 -9.83 11.54 20.60
N SER A 655 -10.60 10.73 19.86
CA SER A 655 -12.05 10.58 20.06
C SER A 655 -12.46 10.17 21.46
N LYS A 656 -11.54 9.59 22.25
CA LYS A 656 -11.79 9.18 23.64
C LYS A 656 -11.78 10.33 24.64
N ASN A 657 -11.19 11.48 24.31
CA ASN A 657 -10.93 12.53 25.30
C ASN A 657 -10.88 13.97 24.77
N THR A 658 -11.05 14.22 23.48
CA THR A 658 -10.82 15.56 22.92
C THR A 658 -12.13 16.24 22.50
N LEU A 659 -12.42 17.40 23.12
CA LEU A 659 -13.51 18.31 22.75
C LEU A 659 -12.90 19.61 22.19
N ILE A 660 -13.39 20.06 21.05
CA ILE A 660 -12.97 21.27 20.35
C ILE A 660 -14.18 22.18 20.23
N TYR A 661 -14.01 23.49 20.41
CA TYR A 661 -15.09 24.43 20.14
C TYR A 661 -14.58 25.77 19.62
N LEU A 662 -15.49 26.48 18.94
CA LEU A 662 -15.25 27.77 18.32
C LEU A 662 -16.27 28.78 18.85
N LEU A 663 -15.76 29.86 19.45
CA LEU A 663 -16.56 31.01 19.86
C LEU A 663 -16.32 32.20 18.93
N HIS A 664 -17.22 33.17 18.96
CA HIS A 664 -17.08 34.47 18.30
C HIS A 664 -17.28 35.60 19.31
N HIS A 665 -16.45 36.63 19.16
CA HIS A 665 -16.46 37.88 19.90
C HIS A 665 -16.42 39.05 18.90
N SER A 666 -16.96 40.20 19.30
CA SER A 666 -16.92 41.41 18.46
C SER A 666 -15.48 41.90 18.20
N ASN A 667 -14.59 41.83 19.19
CA ASN A 667 -13.17 42.15 19.10
C ASN A 667 -12.39 41.52 20.28
N ARG A 668 -11.08 41.78 20.36
CA ARG A 668 -10.18 41.15 21.35
C ARG A 668 -10.40 41.71 22.76
N GLU A 669 -10.70 43.00 22.86
CA GLU A 669 -10.99 43.70 24.10
C GLU A 669 -12.28 43.16 24.73
N GLN A 670 -13.33 43.00 23.92
CA GLN A 670 -14.59 42.41 24.34
C GLN A 670 -14.42 40.95 24.76
N ALA A 671 -13.57 40.18 24.07
CA ALA A 671 -13.27 38.82 24.51
C ALA A 671 -12.70 38.79 25.95
N ASN A 672 -11.80 39.73 26.30
CA ASN A 672 -11.29 39.83 27.68
C ASN A 672 -12.40 40.18 28.68
N SER A 673 -13.24 41.17 28.36
CA SER A 673 -14.36 41.58 29.22
C SER A 673 -15.37 40.46 29.42
N ASN A 674 -15.74 39.73 28.35
CA ASN A 674 -16.64 38.60 28.43
C ASN A 674 -16.08 37.50 29.35
N TRP A 675 -14.80 37.15 29.20
CA TRP A 675 -14.17 36.11 30.03
C TRP A 675 -14.05 36.52 31.49
N LYS A 676 -13.77 37.79 31.77
CA LYS A 676 -13.75 38.32 33.14
C LYS A 676 -15.14 38.17 33.78
N SER A 677 -16.18 38.69 33.12
CA SER A 677 -17.57 38.61 33.58
C SER A 677 -18.05 37.16 33.76
N PHE A 678 -17.69 36.26 32.84
CA PHE A 678 -18.03 34.84 32.95
C PHE A 678 -17.38 34.15 34.15
N ASN A 679 -16.10 34.44 34.41
CA ASN A 679 -15.38 33.84 35.54
C ASN A 679 -15.90 34.37 36.89
N GLU A 680 -16.43 35.59 36.93
CA GLU A 680 -17.01 36.23 38.11
C GLU A 680 -18.48 35.83 38.35
N ASP A 681 -19.13 35.08 37.44
CA ASP A 681 -20.52 34.64 37.59
C ASP A 681 -20.67 33.54 38.66
N PRO A 682 -21.45 33.76 39.75
CA PRO A 682 -21.67 32.73 40.77
C PRO A 682 -22.29 31.43 40.23
N SER A 683 -23.03 31.51 39.12
CA SER A 683 -23.59 30.33 38.44
C SER A 683 -22.49 29.48 37.81
N TRP A 684 -21.44 30.11 37.29
CA TRP A 684 -20.28 29.38 36.76
C TRP A 684 -19.48 28.72 37.87
N GLU A 685 -19.29 29.38 39.00
CA GLU A 685 -18.61 28.81 40.16
C GLU A 685 -19.30 27.53 40.64
N LYS A 686 -20.64 27.55 40.75
CA LYS A 686 -21.45 26.36 41.07
C LYS A 686 -21.26 25.23 40.04
N VAL A 687 -21.29 25.56 38.75
CA VAL A 687 -21.05 24.57 37.68
C VAL A 687 -19.64 23.98 37.78
N LEU A 688 -18.63 24.80 38.05
CA LEU A 688 -17.25 24.36 38.17
C LEU A 688 -17.07 23.41 39.37
N LEU A 689 -17.60 23.79 40.55
CA LEU A 689 -17.59 22.97 41.76
C LEU A 689 -18.26 21.62 41.54
N ASN A 690 -19.51 21.62 41.02
CA ASN A 690 -20.25 20.39 40.72
C ASN A 690 -19.49 19.52 39.72
N SER A 691 -18.86 20.13 38.71
CA SER A 691 -18.10 19.40 37.69
C SER A 691 -16.83 18.74 38.24
N ARG A 692 -16.32 19.20 39.40
CA ARG A 692 -15.13 18.68 40.08
C ARG A 692 -15.43 17.66 41.18
N ALA A 693 -16.70 17.40 41.49
CA ALA A 693 -17.10 16.44 42.53
C ALA A 693 -16.48 15.04 42.32
N ASN A 694 -16.31 14.63 41.06
CA ASN A 694 -15.67 13.36 40.68
C ASN A 694 -14.19 13.56 40.26
N GLY A 695 -13.49 14.52 40.84
CA GLY A 695 -12.11 14.92 40.50
C GLY A 695 -12.00 15.76 39.21
N PRO A 696 -10.79 16.15 38.77
CA PRO A 696 -10.59 17.02 37.61
C PRO A 696 -11.21 16.47 36.33
N LEU A 697 -11.91 17.31 35.56
CA LEU A 697 -12.48 16.90 34.25
C LEU A 697 -11.47 16.94 33.12
N ILE A 698 -10.55 17.90 33.14
CA ILE A 698 -9.53 18.12 32.11
C ILE A 698 -8.17 17.67 32.62
N SER A 699 -7.34 17.15 31.72
CA SER A 699 -6.00 16.65 32.05
C SER A 699 -4.92 17.73 31.99
N LYS A 700 -5.17 18.81 31.26
CA LYS A 700 -4.28 19.97 31.13
C LYS A 700 -5.08 21.25 30.90
N PRO A 701 -4.50 22.44 31.13
CA PRO A 701 -5.09 23.70 30.71
C PRO A 701 -5.47 23.64 29.22
N PRO A 702 -6.66 24.14 28.82
CA PRO A 702 -7.08 24.11 27.43
C PRO A 702 -6.16 24.94 26.53
N GLU A 703 -5.89 24.42 25.34
CA GLU A 703 -5.25 25.22 24.30
C GLU A 703 -6.27 26.25 23.78
N ARG A 704 -5.82 27.49 23.58
CA ARG A 704 -6.64 28.61 23.12
C ARG A 704 -5.90 29.37 22.02
N ILE A 705 -6.61 29.72 20.96
CA ILE A 705 -6.10 30.54 19.86
C ILE A 705 -7.17 31.55 19.47
N TYR A 706 -6.84 32.84 19.53
CA TYR A 706 -7.66 33.89 18.93
C TYR A 706 -7.32 34.06 17.45
N LEU A 707 -8.35 34.20 16.65
CA LEU A 707 -8.34 34.02 15.21
C LEU A 707 -9.04 35.19 14.52
N LYS A 708 -8.36 35.78 13.54
CA LYS A 708 -8.96 36.75 12.62
C LYS A 708 -9.44 36.00 11.37
N PRO A 709 -10.70 36.14 10.95
CA PRO A 709 -11.17 35.53 9.71
C PRO A 709 -10.48 36.19 8.51
N MET A 710 -10.22 35.39 7.49
CA MET A 710 -9.77 35.92 6.19
C MET A 710 -10.94 36.58 5.48
N ASP A 711 -10.68 37.63 4.72
CA ASP A 711 -11.67 38.35 3.91
C ASP A 711 -12.38 37.48 2.86
N PHE A 712 -11.72 36.42 2.37
CA PHE A 712 -12.32 35.42 1.47
C PHE A 712 -12.87 34.19 2.20
N SER A 713 -12.95 34.20 3.54
CA SER A 713 -13.51 33.11 4.32
C SER A 713 -15.03 33.02 4.15
N PRO A 714 -15.62 31.83 3.93
CA PRO A 714 -17.07 31.67 3.83
C PRO A 714 -17.86 32.13 5.06
N LEU A 715 -17.22 32.08 6.24
CA LEU A 715 -17.77 32.56 7.51
C LEU A 715 -17.44 34.03 7.82
N ASN A 716 -16.73 34.74 6.92
CA ASN A 716 -16.39 36.15 7.15
C ASN A 716 -17.52 37.09 6.79
#